data_AF-A0A6A4LIV3-F1
#
_entry.id   AF-A0A6A4LIV3-F1
#
_cell.length_a   1.000
_cell.length_b   1.000
_cell.length_c   1.000
_cell.angle_alpha   90.00
_cell.angle_beta   90.00
_cell.angle_gamma   90.00
#
_symmetry.space_group_name_H-M   'P 1'
#
loop_
_entity.id
_entity.type
_entity.pdbx_description
1 polymer ?
#
loop_
_entity_poly.entity_id
_entity_poly.type
_entity_poly.pdbx_seq_one_letter_code
_entity_poly.pdbx_strand_id
1 'polypeptide(L)'
;PMASSRTTVRVVVAGDRGTGKSSLIAAAASESFPEYIQPLLPPTRLAPDFYPDGVPVVIIDTSSSLENRGRLAEELKRADAVVLTYACDQPATLDHLSNFWLHELRRLEVKVPVIVVGCKLDLRDERHSLSLEQVMAPIMRQFREIETCIECSAANLVQVPEVFYYAQKAVLHPTAPLFDQETQALKPRCVRALKRIFILCDHDMDGALNDTELNEFQVKCFNAPLQPAEIVGVKRVVQEQLPDGVNELGLTLTGFLFLHALFIEKGRLETTWTVLRKFGYDDDIKLRGDLLAVPSKKAPDQSVELTGEAVEFLKGVFSLFDNDKMKPCYIAYSPTVDNIMAASLGFAAFALSDVLNEGPPWLVFPSKKKKTPPLYTGLQFLIVKYGAEQDGALRHSELEDLFSTAPERQFLTDTLDIVAHVCLRKGSFEKVANLSKEPSVFYVLNFSPWDEAPYKDAAERTLLGGISLNSFLSQWAFMTLRDPARSLANLIYIGYSCDPASALRVTSRRLADRKKQQTDRNVFQCFVFGPKNAGKSALLKSFLGRPFSDSYTSTTEDHYAVNDVDQLVGTKKTLILREIPEDGVKKLLSNKESLAACDVAVFVYDSSDEYSLKRTSELLLEVARQGEESGFGVPSLLIAAKDDLNSYPMAIKDSAKDVRIGAPIHLSVKERDLNSIFIRIVNAATHPHLSVPETEIGRTKKHYRQLVNRSLVLVSVGTAVAVVGLAAYRAYAARKNSAN
;
A
#
# COMPACT_ATOMS: atom_id res chain seq x y z
N PRO A 1 -1.10 -27.03 4.94
CA PRO A 1 0.20 -26.71 4.31
C PRO A 1 0.04 -25.82 3.07
N MET A 2 0.07 -24.50 3.25
CA MET A 2 0.40 -23.59 2.15
C MET A 2 1.88 -23.27 2.31
N ALA A 3 2.73 -24.20 1.88
CA ALA A 3 4.18 -24.00 1.80
C ALA A 3 4.49 -22.82 0.87
N SER A 4 5.70 -22.25 0.98
CA SER A 4 6.19 -21.25 0.03
C SER A 4 5.93 -21.70 -1.41
N SER A 5 5.79 -20.78 -2.37
CA SER A 5 5.55 -21.10 -3.80
C SER A 5 6.65 -21.96 -4.46
N ARG A 6 7.71 -22.31 -3.73
CA ARG A 6 8.82 -23.14 -4.19
C ARG A 6 8.42 -24.60 -4.32
N THR A 7 8.71 -25.16 -5.49
CA THR A 7 8.45 -26.57 -5.84
C THR A 7 9.62 -27.50 -5.49
N THR A 8 10.78 -26.94 -5.14
CA THR A 8 11.98 -27.66 -4.71
C THR A 8 12.95 -26.71 -4.02
N VAL A 9 13.83 -27.25 -3.15
CA VAL A 9 14.93 -26.49 -2.54
C VAL A 9 16.27 -27.07 -3.05
N ARG A 10 17.11 -26.22 -3.64
CA ARG A 10 18.45 -26.61 -4.12
C ARG A 10 19.51 -26.30 -3.06
N VAL A 11 20.06 -27.33 -2.44
CA VAL A 11 21.11 -27.24 -1.40
C VAL A 11 22.47 -27.52 -2.02
N VAL A 12 23.44 -26.64 -1.80
CA VAL A 12 24.83 -26.85 -2.26
C VAL A 12 25.71 -27.19 -1.07
N VAL A 13 26.43 -28.32 -1.15
CA VAL A 13 27.34 -28.75 -0.10
C VAL A 13 28.76 -28.34 -0.47
N ALA A 14 29.37 -27.47 0.33
CA ALA A 14 30.70 -26.90 0.12
C ALA A 14 31.61 -27.11 1.35
N GLY A 15 32.90 -26.86 1.19
CA GLY A 15 33.91 -27.03 2.25
C GLY A 15 35.17 -27.74 1.76
N ASP A 16 36.15 -27.85 2.64
CA ASP A 16 37.49 -28.35 2.30
C ASP A 16 37.52 -29.80 1.80
N ARG A 17 38.61 -30.16 1.13
CA ARG A 17 38.83 -31.54 0.71
C ARG A 17 38.87 -32.45 1.94
N GLY A 18 38.11 -33.54 1.89
CA GLY A 18 38.12 -34.54 2.96
C GLY A 18 37.27 -34.18 4.19
N THR A 19 36.46 -33.12 4.16
CA THR A 19 35.54 -32.79 5.26
C THR A 19 34.40 -33.80 5.43
N GLY A 20 34.01 -34.54 4.39
CA GLY A 20 32.94 -35.55 4.47
C GLY A 20 31.68 -35.22 3.66
N LYS A 21 31.73 -34.24 2.74
CA LYS A 21 30.61 -33.84 1.86
C LYS A 21 29.88 -35.01 1.19
N SER A 22 30.60 -35.79 0.37
CA SER A 22 30.00 -36.90 -0.38
C SER A 22 29.47 -38.01 0.55
N SER A 23 30.13 -38.25 1.69
CA SER A 23 29.67 -39.19 2.72
C SER A 23 28.37 -38.76 3.38
N LEU A 24 28.25 -37.47 3.71
CA LEU A 24 27.03 -36.90 4.27
C LEU A 24 25.85 -37.03 3.30
N ILE A 25 26.05 -36.71 2.03
CA ILE A 25 25.01 -36.77 1.01
C ILE A 25 24.59 -38.22 0.74
N ALA A 26 25.55 -39.13 0.60
CA ALA A 26 25.26 -40.54 0.38
C ALA A 26 24.48 -41.15 1.55
N ALA A 27 24.92 -40.89 2.79
CA ALA A 27 24.24 -41.36 3.98
C ALA A 27 22.81 -40.83 4.10
N ALA A 28 22.57 -39.57 3.74
CA ALA A 28 21.22 -38.99 3.72
C ALA A 28 20.31 -39.61 2.65
N ALA A 29 20.87 -40.05 1.53
CA ALA A 29 20.09 -40.62 0.43
C ALA A 29 19.82 -42.12 0.57
N SER A 30 20.75 -42.88 1.18
CA SER A 30 20.65 -44.34 1.31
C SER A 30 20.36 -44.83 2.72
N GLU A 31 20.21 -43.92 3.70
CA GLU A 31 20.04 -44.24 5.13
C GLU A 31 21.11 -45.22 5.65
N SER A 32 22.30 -45.19 5.06
CA SER A 32 23.39 -46.14 5.32
C SER A 32 24.74 -45.54 4.93
N PHE A 33 25.81 -45.94 5.62
CA PHE A 33 27.16 -45.48 5.29
C PHE A 33 27.81 -46.41 4.23
N PRO A 34 28.15 -45.91 3.02
CA PRO A 34 28.77 -46.73 1.99
C PRO A 34 30.26 -46.99 2.27
N GLU A 35 30.71 -48.23 2.10
CA GLU A 35 32.14 -48.59 2.22
C GLU A 35 33.01 -47.93 1.15
N TYR A 36 32.45 -47.71 -0.06
CA TYR A 36 33.13 -47.02 -1.16
C TYR A 36 32.28 -45.86 -1.67
N ILE A 37 32.87 -44.66 -1.66
CA ILE A 37 32.22 -43.43 -2.13
C ILE A 37 33.05 -42.83 -3.26
N GLN A 38 32.36 -42.49 -4.35
CA GLN A 38 32.96 -41.71 -5.41
C GLN A 38 33.27 -40.28 -4.94
N PRO A 39 34.38 -39.66 -5.39
CA PRO A 39 34.81 -38.35 -4.89
C PRO A 39 33.85 -37.17 -5.15
N LEU A 40 32.88 -37.33 -6.06
CA LEU A 40 31.87 -36.33 -6.39
C LEU A 40 30.59 -37.05 -6.80
N LEU A 41 29.48 -36.76 -6.11
CA LEU A 41 28.17 -37.35 -6.43
C LEU A 41 27.43 -36.56 -7.52
N PRO A 42 26.57 -37.22 -8.34
CA PRO A 42 25.62 -36.52 -9.17
C PRO A 42 24.57 -35.78 -8.30
N PRO A 43 23.82 -34.82 -8.88
CA PRO A 43 22.70 -34.18 -8.19
C PRO A 43 21.78 -35.22 -7.55
N THR A 44 21.68 -35.16 -6.23
CA THR A 44 20.96 -36.17 -5.42
C THR A 44 19.64 -35.59 -4.95
N ARG A 45 18.52 -36.27 -5.23
CA ARG A 45 17.19 -35.77 -4.87
C ARG A 45 16.64 -36.55 -3.68
N LEU A 46 16.36 -35.85 -2.59
CA LEU A 46 15.61 -36.38 -1.45
C LEU A 46 14.12 -36.14 -1.68
N ALA A 47 13.32 -37.20 -1.51
CA ALA A 47 11.88 -37.18 -1.77
C ALA A 47 11.12 -36.22 -0.81
N PRO A 48 9.95 -35.71 -1.21
CA PRO A 48 9.17 -34.81 -0.36
C PRO A 48 8.68 -35.47 0.93
N ASP A 49 8.48 -36.79 0.93
CA ASP A 49 7.97 -37.55 2.08
C ASP A 49 8.93 -37.58 3.28
N PHE A 50 10.21 -37.21 3.07
CA PHE A 50 11.18 -37.03 4.14
C PHE A 50 10.94 -35.75 4.96
N TYR A 51 10.09 -34.84 4.50
CA TYR A 51 9.96 -33.50 5.06
C TYR A 51 8.50 -33.15 5.39
N PRO A 52 8.22 -32.55 6.56
CA PRO A 52 6.87 -32.13 6.94
C PRO A 52 6.22 -31.15 5.95
N ASP A 53 7.02 -30.29 5.32
CA ASP A 53 6.56 -29.30 4.34
C ASP A 53 6.23 -29.91 2.96
N GLY A 54 6.60 -31.17 2.70
CA GLY A 54 6.35 -31.85 1.43
C GLY A 54 7.11 -31.27 0.23
N VAL A 55 8.20 -30.53 0.47
CA VAL A 55 9.04 -29.95 -0.59
C VAL A 55 10.28 -30.84 -0.79
N PRO A 56 10.60 -31.29 -2.02
CA PRO A 56 11.80 -32.09 -2.26
C PRO A 56 13.09 -31.24 -2.21
N VAL A 57 14.17 -31.84 -1.71
CA VAL A 57 15.50 -31.23 -1.66
C VAL A 57 16.39 -31.83 -2.75
N VAL A 58 17.03 -30.96 -3.55
CA VAL A 58 18.05 -31.36 -4.53
C VAL A 58 19.42 -30.93 -4.01
N ILE A 59 20.27 -31.90 -3.72
CA ILE A 59 21.59 -31.69 -3.15
C ILE A 59 22.66 -31.75 -4.23
N ILE A 60 23.51 -30.73 -4.25
CA ILE A 60 24.63 -30.61 -5.17
C ILE A 60 25.93 -30.79 -4.39
N ASP A 61 26.60 -31.91 -4.65
CA ASP A 61 27.96 -32.14 -4.16
C ASP A 61 28.95 -31.29 -4.95
N THR A 62 29.94 -30.71 -4.28
CA THR A 62 30.92 -29.84 -4.93
C THR A 62 32.35 -30.27 -4.68
N SER A 63 33.18 -30.11 -5.72
CA SER A 63 34.61 -30.35 -5.62
C SER A 63 35.31 -29.15 -4.99
N SER A 64 36.31 -29.44 -4.14
CA SER A 64 37.21 -28.44 -3.54
C SER A 64 38.48 -28.22 -4.38
N SER A 65 38.59 -28.81 -5.58
CA SER A 65 39.76 -28.65 -6.44
C SER A 65 39.86 -27.25 -7.04
N LEU A 66 41.09 -26.76 -7.20
CA LEU A 66 41.37 -25.44 -7.79
C LEU A 66 40.83 -25.31 -9.22
N GLU A 67 40.88 -26.39 -10.00
CA GLU A 67 40.39 -26.46 -11.39
C GLU A 67 38.87 -26.28 -11.50
N ASN A 68 38.12 -26.63 -10.44
CA ASN A 68 36.66 -26.55 -10.43
C ASN A 68 36.12 -25.26 -9.78
N ARG A 69 36.98 -24.28 -9.46
CA ARG A 69 36.57 -23.04 -8.78
C ARG A 69 35.48 -22.26 -9.53
N GLY A 70 35.56 -22.19 -10.86
CA GLY A 70 34.54 -21.51 -11.68
C GLY A 70 33.16 -22.16 -11.53
N ARG A 71 33.11 -23.49 -11.66
CA ARG A 71 31.88 -24.27 -11.48
C ARG A 71 31.34 -24.18 -10.06
N LEU A 72 32.19 -24.29 -9.05
CA LEU A 72 31.80 -24.12 -7.64
C LEU A 72 31.10 -22.77 -7.40
N ALA A 73 31.67 -21.68 -7.93
CA ALA A 73 31.07 -20.36 -7.80
C ALA A 73 29.70 -20.26 -8.49
N GLU A 74 29.52 -20.88 -9.66
CA GLU A 74 28.22 -20.95 -10.33
C GLU A 74 27.20 -21.77 -9.53
N GLU A 75 27.59 -22.92 -8.99
CA GLU A 75 26.69 -23.75 -8.19
C GLU A 75 26.26 -23.02 -6.91
N LEU A 76 27.18 -22.33 -6.22
CA LEU A 76 26.91 -21.53 -5.02
C LEU A 76 25.98 -20.35 -5.29
N LYS A 77 26.16 -19.63 -6.41
CA LYS A 77 25.28 -18.52 -6.80
C LYS A 77 23.85 -18.97 -7.12
N ARG A 78 23.67 -20.23 -7.52
CA ARG A 78 22.35 -20.84 -7.80
C ARG A 78 21.75 -21.55 -6.59
N ALA A 79 22.43 -21.53 -5.43
CA ALA A 79 21.96 -22.21 -4.23
C ALA A 79 20.71 -21.53 -3.68
N ASP A 80 19.78 -22.32 -3.14
CA ASP A 80 18.72 -21.82 -2.25
C ASP A 80 19.20 -21.85 -0.78
N ALA A 81 20.09 -22.79 -0.43
CA ALA A 81 20.84 -22.84 0.82
C ALA A 81 22.23 -23.45 0.60
N VAL A 82 23.18 -23.10 1.46
CA VAL A 82 24.54 -23.67 1.46
C VAL A 82 24.74 -24.50 2.72
N VAL A 83 25.15 -25.75 2.57
CA VAL A 83 25.68 -26.57 3.66
C VAL A 83 27.20 -26.46 3.62
N LEU A 84 27.79 -25.81 4.61
CA LEU A 84 29.22 -25.55 4.67
C LEU A 84 29.88 -26.48 5.70
N THR A 85 30.71 -27.39 5.21
CA THR A 85 31.24 -28.51 5.99
C THR A 85 32.65 -28.23 6.55
N TYR A 86 32.89 -28.65 7.78
CA TYR A 86 34.22 -28.85 8.38
C TYR A 86 34.31 -30.27 8.95
N ALA A 87 35.52 -30.73 9.26
CA ALA A 87 35.76 -32.06 9.82
C ALA A 87 36.04 -31.95 11.34
N CYS A 88 35.30 -32.69 12.16
CA CYS A 88 35.45 -32.67 13.62
C CYS A 88 36.80 -33.22 14.10
N ASP A 89 37.45 -34.05 13.29
CA ASP A 89 38.80 -34.59 13.50
C ASP A 89 39.92 -33.64 13.05
N GLN A 90 39.60 -32.53 12.37
CA GLN A 90 40.59 -31.62 11.77
C GLN A 90 40.24 -30.15 12.04
N PRO A 91 40.71 -29.58 13.18
CA PRO A 91 40.40 -28.20 13.57
C PRO A 91 40.76 -27.14 12.51
N ALA A 92 41.84 -27.37 11.74
CA ALA A 92 42.25 -26.48 10.66
C ALA A 92 41.17 -26.25 9.58
N THR A 93 40.27 -27.22 9.37
CA THR A 93 39.16 -27.08 8.42
C THR A 93 38.10 -26.10 8.90
N LEU A 94 37.91 -25.96 10.23
CA LEU A 94 37.02 -24.97 10.82
C LEU A 94 37.62 -23.56 10.78
N ASP A 95 38.93 -23.44 11.00
CA ASP A 95 39.65 -22.17 10.84
C ASP A 95 39.57 -21.68 9.39
N HIS A 96 39.69 -22.58 8.42
CA HIS A 96 39.56 -22.22 7.01
C HIS A 96 38.10 -21.93 6.62
N LEU A 97 37.13 -22.61 7.22
CA LEU A 97 35.71 -22.28 7.07
C LEU A 97 35.42 -20.83 7.45
N SER A 98 35.93 -20.37 8.60
CA SER A 98 35.71 -19.01 9.10
C SER A 98 36.50 -17.96 8.31
N ASN A 99 37.78 -18.21 8.01
CA ASN A 99 38.67 -17.22 7.40
C ASN A 99 38.61 -17.17 5.86
N PHE A 100 38.16 -18.23 5.20
CA PHE A 100 38.09 -18.30 3.74
C PHE A 100 36.66 -18.51 3.24
N TRP A 101 36.00 -19.61 3.60
CA TRP A 101 34.74 -20.00 2.94
C TRP A 101 33.60 -19.01 3.17
N LEU A 102 33.39 -18.54 4.41
CA LEU A 102 32.36 -17.54 4.69
C LEU A 102 32.64 -16.21 4.00
N HIS A 103 33.91 -15.78 3.96
CA HIS A 103 34.33 -14.60 3.21
C HIS A 103 34.16 -14.76 1.69
N GLU A 104 34.40 -15.95 1.17
CA GLU A 104 34.23 -16.29 -0.25
C GLU A 104 32.75 -16.25 -0.65
N LEU A 105 31.84 -16.75 0.19
CA LEU A 105 30.39 -16.62 -0.04
C LEU A 105 29.97 -15.15 -0.15
N ARG A 106 30.47 -14.29 0.74
CA ARG A 106 30.23 -12.83 0.67
C ARG A 106 30.83 -12.21 -0.59
N ARG A 107 32.05 -12.59 -0.96
CA ARG A 107 32.73 -12.10 -2.19
C ARG A 107 31.96 -12.48 -3.46
N LEU A 108 31.31 -13.64 -3.46
CA LEU A 108 30.47 -14.12 -4.55
C LEU A 108 29.04 -13.55 -4.51
N GLU A 109 28.71 -12.73 -3.51
CA GLU A 109 27.38 -12.16 -3.27
C GLU A 109 26.29 -13.22 -3.05
N VAL A 110 26.64 -14.34 -2.43
CA VAL A 110 25.71 -15.41 -2.08
C VAL A 110 24.93 -14.99 -0.83
N LYS A 111 23.64 -14.68 -0.97
CA LYS A 111 22.76 -14.16 0.10
C LYS A 111 21.78 -15.20 0.66
N VAL A 112 22.06 -16.48 0.45
CA VAL A 112 21.21 -17.58 0.92
C VAL A 112 21.64 -18.07 2.30
N PRO A 113 20.73 -18.70 3.09
CA PRO A 113 21.08 -19.23 4.39
C PRO A 113 22.20 -20.28 4.32
N VAL A 114 23.07 -20.23 5.33
CA VAL A 114 24.20 -21.14 5.50
C VAL A 114 23.97 -22.03 6.73
N ILE A 115 24.07 -23.34 6.52
CA ILE A 115 24.09 -24.34 7.59
C ILE A 115 25.53 -24.81 7.75
N VAL A 116 26.14 -24.53 8.90
CA VAL A 116 27.50 -25.01 9.19
C VAL A 116 27.41 -26.44 9.71
N VAL A 117 28.23 -27.35 9.17
CA VAL A 117 28.15 -28.77 9.51
C VAL A 117 29.52 -29.35 9.87
N GLY A 118 29.65 -29.81 11.11
CA GLY A 118 30.80 -30.57 11.59
C GLY A 118 30.62 -32.05 11.28
N CYS A 119 31.26 -32.54 10.24
CA CYS A 119 31.20 -33.95 9.86
C CYS A 119 32.21 -34.80 10.65
N LYS A 120 32.06 -36.13 10.60
CA LYS A 120 32.93 -37.13 11.26
C LYS A 120 33.00 -36.98 12.78
N LEU A 121 31.86 -36.70 13.40
CA LEU A 121 31.77 -36.59 14.86
C LEU A 121 32.31 -37.84 15.59
N ASP A 122 32.19 -39.01 14.96
CA ASP A 122 32.72 -40.30 15.43
C ASP A 122 34.26 -40.36 15.54
N LEU A 123 34.98 -39.48 14.84
CA LEU A 123 36.45 -39.43 14.85
C LEU A 123 37.01 -38.31 15.74
N ARG A 124 36.15 -37.60 16.48
CA ARG A 124 36.58 -36.51 17.36
C ARG A 124 37.43 -37.05 18.52
N ASP A 125 38.55 -36.39 18.77
CA ASP A 125 39.37 -36.67 19.95
C ASP A 125 38.68 -36.13 21.22
N GLU A 126 38.35 -37.02 22.16
CA GLU A 126 37.71 -36.68 23.44
C GLU A 126 38.53 -35.67 24.26
N ARG A 127 39.85 -35.63 24.08
CA ARG A 127 40.77 -34.71 24.77
C ARG A 127 40.64 -33.26 24.29
N HIS A 128 40.06 -33.04 23.11
CA HIS A 128 39.88 -31.74 22.46
C HIS A 128 38.40 -31.31 22.42
N SER A 129 37.58 -31.79 23.38
CA SER A 129 36.15 -31.49 23.48
C SER A 129 35.87 -30.05 23.94
N LEU A 130 36.11 -29.09 23.06
CA LEU A 130 35.53 -27.75 23.19
C LEU A 130 34.03 -27.84 22.88
N SER A 131 33.18 -27.12 23.62
CA SER A 131 31.75 -27.12 23.31
C SER A 131 31.52 -26.40 21.99
N LEU A 132 30.72 -27.01 21.10
CA LEU A 132 30.35 -26.43 19.81
C LEU A 132 29.84 -25.00 19.95
N GLU A 133 29.05 -24.75 21.00
CA GLU A 133 28.48 -23.45 21.32
C GLU A 133 29.56 -22.38 21.59
N GLN A 134 30.62 -22.72 22.33
CA GLN A 134 31.71 -21.78 22.65
C GLN A 134 32.49 -21.37 21.39
N VAL A 135 32.69 -22.30 20.46
CA VAL A 135 33.47 -22.03 19.23
C VAL A 135 32.61 -21.35 18.17
N MET A 136 31.34 -21.73 18.02
CA MET A 136 30.46 -21.18 16.98
C MET A 136 29.84 -19.84 17.33
N ALA A 137 29.57 -19.55 18.61
CA ALA A 137 28.97 -18.28 19.02
C ALA A 137 29.67 -17.02 18.46
N PRO A 138 31.00 -16.87 18.52
CA PRO A 138 31.65 -15.70 17.92
C PRO A 138 31.54 -15.67 16.39
N ILE A 139 31.59 -16.83 15.72
CA ILE A 139 31.50 -16.92 14.26
C ILE A 139 30.09 -16.53 13.80
N MET A 140 29.04 -17.03 14.44
CA MET A 140 27.65 -16.69 14.10
C MET A 140 27.33 -15.20 14.32
N ARG A 141 27.96 -14.54 15.31
CA ARG A 141 27.84 -13.08 15.48
C ARG A 141 28.48 -12.30 14.33
N GLN A 142 29.59 -12.79 13.79
CA GLN A 142 30.30 -12.17 12.67
C GLN A 142 29.62 -12.47 11.32
N PHE A 143 29.00 -13.64 11.19
CA PHE A 143 28.39 -14.16 9.97
C PHE A 143 26.91 -14.47 10.16
N ARG A 144 26.06 -13.44 10.00
CA ARG A 144 24.60 -13.51 10.17
C ARG A 144 23.89 -14.38 9.14
N GLU A 145 24.57 -14.72 8.05
CA GLU A 145 24.07 -15.70 7.08
C GLU A 145 24.04 -17.14 7.62
N ILE A 146 24.72 -17.42 8.73
CA ILE A 146 24.69 -18.73 9.39
C ILE A 146 23.41 -18.84 10.22
N GLU A 147 22.51 -19.74 9.81
CA GLU A 147 21.24 -19.96 10.51
C GLU A 147 21.41 -20.93 11.68
N THR A 148 22.17 -22.01 11.49
CA THR A 148 22.46 -22.98 12.55
C THR A 148 23.75 -23.74 12.27
N CYS A 149 24.29 -24.38 13.32
CA CYS A 149 25.42 -25.28 13.24
C CYS A 149 25.04 -26.66 13.79
N ILE A 150 25.40 -27.71 13.05
CA ILE A 150 25.05 -29.10 13.38
C ILE A 150 26.32 -29.95 13.30
N GLU A 151 26.52 -30.86 14.25
CA GLU A 151 27.57 -31.85 14.16
C GLU A 151 26.95 -33.21 13.83
N CYS A 152 27.52 -33.94 12.90
CA CYS A 152 26.95 -35.18 12.40
C CYS A 152 28.03 -36.25 12.21
N SER A 153 27.61 -37.51 12.30
CA SER A 153 28.42 -38.66 11.88
C SER A 153 27.67 -39.42 10.79
N ALA A 154 28.21 -39.40 9.58
CA ALA A 154 27.68 -40.22 8.49
C ALA A 154 27.88 -41.72 8.76
N ALA A 155 28.97 -42.10 9.44
CA ALA A 155 29.27 -43.50 9.77
C ALA A 155 28.26 -44.08 10.77
N ASN A 156 27.89 -43.30 11.78
CA ASN A 156 26.95 -43.71 12.82
C ASN A 156 25.51 -43.24 12.57
N LEU A 157 25.24 -42.59 11.41
CA LEU A 157 23.96 -41.98 11.04
C LEU A 157 23.41 -40.99 12.08
N VAL A 158 24.30 -40.27 12.77
CA VAL A 158 23.93 -39.27 13.78
C VAL A 158 23.72 -37.92 13.11
N GLN A 159 22.52 -37.34 13.30
CA GLN A 159 22.12 -36.01 12.85
C GLN A 159 22.20 -35.76 11.32
N VAL A 160 22.27 -36.82 10.52
CA VAL A 160 22.40 -36.72 9.06
C VAL A 160 21.12 -36.15 8.41
N PRO A 161 19.90 -36.68 8.69
CA PRO A 161 18.67 -36.10 8.17
C PRO A 161 18.46 -34.63 8.58
N GLU A 162 18.85 -34.29 9.82
CA GLU A 162 18.67 -32.98 10.41
C GLU A 162 19.39 -31.89 9.63
N VAL A 163 20.58 -32.17 9.08
CA VAL A 163 21.33 -31.21 8.24
C VAL A 163 20.46 -30.69 7.09
N PHE A 164 19.85 -31.60 6.34
CA PHE A 164 19.06 -31.23 5.16
C PHE A 164 17.65 -30.74 5.54
N TYR A 165 17.10 -31.21 6.66
CA TYR A 165 15.89 -30.64 7.26
C TYR A 165 16.07 -29.17 7.62
N TYR A 166 17.13 -28.80 8.36
CA TYR A 166 17.38 -27.40 8.72
C TYR A 166 17.75 -26.53 7.51
N ALA A 167 18.48 -27.08 6.53
CA ALA A 167 18.76 -26.38 5.28
C ALA A 167 17.47 -26.04 4.52
N GLN A 168 16.54 -26.99 4.41
CA GLN A 168 15.23 -26.73 3.80
C GLN A 168 14.44 -25.72 4.62
N LYS A 169 14.38 -25.90 5.94
CA LYS A 169 13.59 -25.04 6.84
C LYS A 169 14.04 -23.59 6.76
N ALA A 170 15.34 -23.32 6.72
CA ALA A 170 15.89 -21.97 6.59
C ALA A 170 15.46 -21.27 5.27
N VAL A 171 15.25 -22.05 4.21
CA VAL A 171 14.77 -21.54 2.91
C VAL A 171 13.27 -21.30 2.92
N LEU A 172 12.52 -22.22 3.51
CA LEU A 172 11.06 -22.16 3.57
C LEU A 172 10.54 -21.23 4.66
N HIS A 173 11.35 -20.88 5.66
CA HIS A 173 10.93 -20.07 6.81
C HIS A 173 12.05 -19.10 7.21
N PRO A 174 12.40 -18.13 6.34
CA PRO A 174 13.56 -17.28 6.56
C PRO A 174 13.39 -16.41 7.82
N THR A 175 14.46 -16.31 8.62
CA THR A 175 14.48 -15.49 9.85
C THR A 175 14.59 -14.00 9.52
N ALA A 176 15.39 -13.67 8.50
CA ALA A 176 15.78 -12.32 8.13
C ALA A 176 14.62 -11.30 7.96
N PRO A 177 13.47 -11.60 7.36
CA PRO A 177 12.38 -10.62 7.24
C PRO A 177 11.59 -10.45 8.56
N LEU A 178 11.60 -11.44 9.46
CA LEU A 178 10.80 -11.43 10.69
C LEU A 178 11.49 -10.69 11.83
N PHE A 179 12.77 -10.96 12.04
CA PHE A 179 13.45 -10.65 13.29
C PHE A 179 14.83 -10.04 13.02
N ASP A 180 15.19 -9.06 13.85
CA ASP A 180 16.51 -8.47 13.88
C ASP A 180 17.30 -9.06 15.04
N GLN A 181 18.32 -9.85 14.70
CA GLN A 181 19.16 -10.54 15.67
C GLN A 181 20.04 -9.58 16.48
N GLU A 182 20.28 -8.35 16.01
CA GLU A 182 21.10 -7.38 16.73
C GLU A 182 20.30 -6.69 17.84
N THR A 183 19.09 -6.27 17.53
CA THR A 183 18.20 -5.61 18.48
C THR A 183 17.36 -6.60 19.29
N GLN A 184 17.42 -7.90 18.96
CA GLN A 184 16.57 -8.95 19.54
C GLN A 184 15.08 -8.56 19.48
N ALA A 185 14.65 -8.02 18.34
CA ALA A 185 13.31 -7.50 18.17
C ALA A 185 12.70 -7.89 16.82
N LEU A 186 11.37 -7.96 16.77
CA LEU A 186 10.64 -8.11 15.52
C LEU A 186 10.90 -6.91 14.61
N LYS A 187 11.10 -7.16 13.32
CA LYS A 187 11.24 -6.08 12.33
C LYS A 187 9.94 -5.31 12.16
N PRO A 188 9.98 -3.99 11.87
CA PRO A 188 8.78 -3.16 11.75
C PRO A 188 7.72 -3.72 10.79
N ARG A 189 8.13 -4.28 9.65
CA ARG A 189 7.21 -4.93 8.69
C ARG A 189 6.50 -6.14 9.28
N CYS A 190 7.22 -6.97 10.04
CA CYS A 190 6.64 -8.13 10.71
C CYS A 190 5.64 -7.70 11.79
N VAL A 191 6.00 -6.69 12.60
CA VAL A 191 5.11 -6.12 13.62
C VAL A 191 3.80 -5.62 13.01
N ARG A 192 3.85 -4.86 11.90
CA ARG A 192 2.64 -4.37 11.22
C ARG A 192 1.79 -5.51 10.68
N ALA A 193 2.43 -6.52 10.10
CA ALA A 193 1.72 -7.67 9.57
C ALA A 193 0.99 -8.44 10.68
N LEU A 194 1.67 -8.71 11.80
CA LEU A 194 1.08 -9.35 12.97
C LEU A 194 0.01 -8.47 13.63
N LYS A 195 0.20 -7.15 13.71
CA LYS A 195 -0.82 -6.21 14.19
C LYS A 195 -2.09 -6.26 13.35
N ARG A 196 -1.97 -6.30 12.01
CA ARG A 196 -3.13 -6.49 11.14
C ARG A 196 -3.84 -7.82 11.41
N ILE A 197 -3.07 -8.89 11.60
CA ILE A 197 -3.63 -10.22 11.89
C ILE A 197 -4.40 -10.20 13.20
N PHE A 198 -3.84 -9.57 14.24
CA PHE A 198 -4.53 -9.36 15.51
C PHE A 198 -5.87 -8.64 15.32
N ILE A 199 -5.90 -7.51 14.62
CA ILE A 199 -7.12 -6.73 14.35
C ILE A 199 -8.17 -7.55 13.58
N LEU A 200 -7.75 -8.46 12.69
CA LEU A 200 -8.67 -9.34 11.96
C LEU A 200 -9.23 -10.48 12.81
N CYS A 201 -8.61 -10.77 13.95
CA CYS A 201 -9.01 -11.81 14.88
C CYS A 201 -9.78 -11.28 16.09
N ASP A 202 -9.58 -10.00 16.41
CA ASP A 202 -10.34 -9.24 17.40
C ASP A 202 -11.70 -8.88 16.79
N HIS A 203 -12.68 -9.77 16.97
CA HIS A 203 -13.98 -9.71 16.31
C HIS A 203 -14.94 -8.73 17.00
N ASP A 204 -14.81 -8.56 18.32
CA ASP A 204 -15.57 -7.57 19.07
C ASP A 204 -14.86 -6.21 19.18
N MET A 205 -13.60 -6.12 18.74
CA MET A 205 -12.78 -4.90 18.65
C MET A 205 -12.53 -4.28 20.02
N ASP A 206 -12.40 -5.11 21.05
CA ASP A 206 -12.16 -4.68 22.42
C ASP A 206 -10.65 -4.48 22.74
N GLY A 207 -9.77 -4.81 21.78
CA GLY A 207 -8.32 -4.68 21.89
C GLY A 207 -7.63 -5.89 22.53
N ALA A 208 -8.33 -6.99 22.77
CA ALA A 208 -7.81 -8.24 23.31
C ALA A 208 -8.41 -9.45 22.59
N LEU A 209 -7.65 -10.54 22.48
CA LEU A 209 -8.19 -11.82 21.99
C LEU A 209 -8.70 -12.64 23.17
N ASN A 210 -10.02 -12.76 23.26
CA ASN A 210 -10.68 -13.60 24.25
C ASN A 210 -10.46 -15.10 23.93
N ASP A 211 -10.91 -16.00 24.82
CA ASP A 211 -10.68 -17.45 24.65
C ASP A 211 -11.30 -18.00 23.35
N THR A 212 -12.44 -17.45 22.93
CA THR A 212 -13.14 -17.88 21.71
C THR A 212 -12.34 -17.47 20.49
N GLU A 213 -11.96 -16.19 20.40
CA GLU A 213 -11.20 -15.63 19.28
C GLU A 213 -9.80 -16.25 19.16
N LEU A 214 -9.14 -16.50 20.29
CA LEU A 214 -7.83 -17.15 20.31
C LEU A 214 -7.93 -18.60 19.78
N ASN A 215 -9.00 -19.32 20.13
CA ASN A 215 -9.24 -20.65 19.60
C ASN A 215 -9.63 -20.62 18.12
N GLU A 216 -10.46 -19.67 17.68
CA GLU A 216 -10.79 -19.49 16.26
C GLU A 216 -9.56 -19.14 15.41
N PHE A 217 -8.69 -18.27 15.92
CA PHE A 217 -7.38 -17.97 15.34
C PHE A 217 -6.53 -19.25 15.19
N GLN A 218 -6.47 -20.07 16.23
CA GLN A 218 -5.73 -21.34 16.19
C GLN A 218 -6.31 -22.27 15.11
N VAL A 219 -7.63 -22.49 15.12
CA VAL A 219 -8.28 -23.37 14.14
C VAL A 219 -8.04 -22.86 12.73
N LYS A 220 -8.14 -21.56 12.50
CA LYS A 220 -7.87 -20.93 11.21
C LYS A 220 -6.45 -21.18 10.74
N CYS A 221 -5.45 -21.00 11.60
CA CYS A 221 -4.04 -21.09 11.21
C CYS A 221 -3.53 -22.53 11.12
N PHE A 222 -3.91 -23.38 12.07
CA PHE A 222 -3.29 -24.68 12.30
C PHE A 222 -4.25 -25.87 12.11
N ASN A 223 -5.53 -25.60 11.78
CA ASN A 223 -6.58 -26.62 11.61
C ASN A 223 -6.76 -27.55 12.83
N ALA A 224 -6.44 -27.06 14.03
CA ALA A 224 -6.58 -27.80 15.29
C ALA A 224 -7.01 -26.83 16.40
N PRO A 225 -8.02 -27.15 17.22
CA PRO A 225 -8.43 -26.32 18.34
C PRO A 225 -7.46 -26.44 19.52
N LEU A 226 -7.38 -25.39 20.35
CA LEU A 226 -6.72 -25.46 21.64
C LEU A 226 -7.67 -25.99 22.70
N GLN A 227 -7.19 -26.88 23.57
CA GLN A 227 -7.89 -27.23 24.78
C GLN A 227 -7.89 -26.03 25.74
N PRO A 228 -8.93 -25.85 26.59
CA PRO A 228 -8.97 -24.74 27.54
C PRO A 228 -7.74 -24.62 28.45
N ALA A 229 -7.17 -25.76 28.85
CA ALA A 229 -5.94 -25.80 29.65
C ALA A 229 -4.71 -25.27 28.88
N GLU A 230 -4.66 -25.45 27.56
CA GLU A 230 -3.58 -24.95 26.70
C GLU A 230 -3.69 -23.43 26.53
N ILE A 231 -4.91 -22.89 26.39
CA ILE A 231 -5.16 -21.44 26.34
C ILE A 231 -4.67 -20.76 27.62
N VAL A 232 -5.03 -21.30 28.77
CA VAL A 232 -4.54 -20.82 30.08
C VAL A 232 -3.02 -20.91 30.15
N GLY A 233 -2.43 -22.00 29.64
CA GLY A 233 -0.99 -22.18 29.56
C GLY A 233 -0.29 -21.10 28.73
N VAL A 234 -0.81 -20.78 27.54
CA VAL A 234 -0.28 -19.71 26.67
C VAL A 234 -0.37 -18.36 27.36
N LYS A 235 -1.53 -17.99 27.91
CA LYS A 235 -1.73 -16.73 28.63
C LYS A 235 -0.78 -16.62 29.82
N ARG A 236 -0.59 -17.69 30.58
CA ARG A 236 0.35 -17.72 31.72
C ARG A 236 1.79 -17.45 31.29
N VAL A 237 2.27 -18.10 30.21
CA VAL A 237 3.65 -17.88 29.71
C VAL A 237 3.87 -16.43 29.30
N VAL A 238 2.87 -15.79 28.68
CA VAL A 238 2.94 -14.37 28.34
C VAL A 238 2.93 -13.52 29.61
N GLN A 239 2.00 -13.76 30.53
CA GLN A 239 1.84 -12.99 31.76
C GLN A 239 3.08 -13.04 32.68
N GLU A 240 3.77 -14.17 32.72
CA GLU A 240 4.99 -14.36 33.53
C GLU A 240 6.16 -13.48 33.06
N GLN A 241 6.27 -13.21 31.75
CA GLN A 241 7.36 -12.42 31.18
C GLN A 241 6.93 -10.98 30.84
N LEU A 242 5.65 -10.78 30.53
CA LEU A 242 5.06 -9.51 30.16
C LEU A 242 3.68 -9.37 30.83
N PRO A 243 3.60 -8.77 32.04
CA PRO A 243 2.36 -8.65 32.79
C PRO A 243 1.24 -7.87 32.07
N ASP A 244 1.59 -6.91 31.21
CA ASP A 244 0.61 -6.15 30.40
C ASP A 244 0.22 -6.89 29.10
N GLY A 245 0.78 -8.09 28.88
CA GLY A 245 0.51 -8.94 27.72
C GLY A 245 -0.84 -9.67 27.78
N VAL A 246 -1.43 -9.82 28.97
CA VAL A 246 -2.78 -10.37 29.17
C VAL A 246 -3.54 -9.46 30.12
N ASN A 247 -4.77 -9.11 29.78
CA ASN A 247 -5.68 -8.34 30.62
C ASN A 247 -6.93 -9.16 30.98
N GLU A 248 -7.95 -8.52 31.58
CA GLU A 248 -9.20 -9.20 31.96
C GLU A 248 -10.01 -9.69 30.74
N LEU A 249 -9.83 -9.07 29.58
CA LEU A 249 -10.53 -9.40 28.32
C LEU A 249 -9.83 -10.56 27.59
N GLY A 250 -8.49 -10.60 27.61
CA GLY A 250 -7.74 -11.66 26.97
C GLY A 250 -6.28 -11.31 26.65
N LEU A 251 -5.77 -11.92 25.58
CA LEU A 251 -4.40 -11.69 25.10
C LEU A 251 -4.33 -10.34 24.37
N THR A 252 -3.53 -9.40 24.85
CA THR A 252 -3.43 -8.06 24.25
C THR A 252 -2.56 -8.08 22.99
N LEU A 253 -2.62 -7.02 22.16
CA LEU A 253 -1.73 -6.88 21.00
C LEU A 253 -0.25 -7.02 21.38
N THR A 254 0.17 -6.40 22.49
CA THR A 254 1.56 -6.48 22.97
C THR A 254 1.92 -7.92 23.37
N GLY A 255 1.00 -8.63 24.04
CA GLY A 255 1.16 -10.05 24.36
C GLY A 255 1.24 -10.94 23.11
N PHE A 256 0.42 -10.66 22.10
CA PHE A 256 0.42 -11.38 20.82
C PHE A 256 1.75 -11.20 20.06
N LEU A 257 2.27 -9.97 19.98
CA LEU A 257 3.57 -9.69 19.38
C LEU A 257 4.71 -10.36 20.16
N PHE A 258 4.67 -10.29 21.49
CA PHE A 258 5.63 -10.96 22.36
C PHE A 258 5.63 -12.48 22.14
N LEU A 259 4.45 -13.11 22.06
CA LEU A 259 4.34 -14.54 21.82
C LEU A 259 4.99 -14.96 20.49
N HIS A 260 4.82 -14.17 19.43
CA HIS A 260 5.48 -14.42 18.15
C HIS A 260 7.00 -14.20 18.20
N ALA A 261 7.48 -13.20 18.93
CA ALA A 261 8.91 -13.03 19.19
C ALA A 261 9.48 -14.25 19.94
N LEU A 262 8.77 -14.74 20.96
CA LEU A 262 9.16 -15.93 21.72
C LEU A 262 9.21 -17.19 20.84
N PHE A 263 8.29 -17.36 19.89
CA PHE A 263 8.37 -18.48 18.95
C PHE A 263 9.63 -18.41 18.09
N ILE A 264 10.00 -17.22 17.61
CA ILE A 264 11.19 -17.02 16.78
C ILE A 264 12.46 -17.30 17.59
N GLU A 265 12.57 -16.76 18.81
CA GLU A 265 13.71 -17.00 19.70
C GLU A 265 13.90 -18.47 20.06
N LYS A 266 12.81 -19.24 20.14
CA LYS A 266 12.84 -20.70 20.37
C LYS A 266 13.07 -21.51 19.09
N GLY A 267 13.40 -20.88 17.96
CA GLY A 267 13.63 -21.57 16.67
C GLY A 267 12.36 -22.10 15.99
N ARG A 268 11.18 -21.66 16.43
CA ARG A 268 9.85 -22.09 15.92
C ARG A 268 9.30 -21.07 14.90
N LEU A 269 10.14 -20.71 13.92
CA LEU A 269 9.81 -19.77 12.85
C LEU A 269 8.57 -20.16 12.04
N GLU A 270 8.38 -21.47 11.84
CA GLU A 270 7.27 -22.07 11.10
C GLU A 270 5.91 -21.62 11.64
N THR A 271 5.77 -21.49 12.97
CA THR A 271 4.53 -21.05 13.60
C THR A 271 4.14 -19.64 13.15
N THR A 272 5.09 -18.70 13.19
CA THR A 272 4.87 -17.32 12.75
C THR A 272 4.63 -17.24 11.24
N TRP A 273 5.40 -17.99 10.44
CA TRP A 273 5.22 -18.02 8.98
C TRP A 273 3.89 -18.63 8.55
N THR A 274 3.42 -19.67 9.24
CA THR A 274 2.11 -20.28 8.98
C THR A 274 1.00 -19.26 9.15
N VAL A 275 1.05 -18.49 10.25
CA VAL A 275 0.12 -17.38 10.53
C VAL A 275 0.20 -16.33 9.41
N LEU A 276 1.38 -15.80 9.10
CA LEU A 276 1.56 -14.80 8.04
C LEU A 276 0.99 -15.26 6.69
N ARG A 277 1.33 -16.47 6.26
CA ARG A 277 0.85 -17.03 4.97
C ARG A 277 -0.65 -17.27 4.96
N LYS A 278 -1.24 -17.71 6.08
CA LYS A 278 -2.70 -17.91 6.21
C LYS A 278 -3.45 -16.59 6.02
N PHE A 279 -2.85 -15.48 6.42
CA PHE A 279 -3.41 -14.13 6.27
C PHE A 279 -2.94 -13.39 5.02
N GLY A 280 -2.33 -14.11 4.07
CA GLY A 280 -2.07 -13.61 2.73
C GLY A 280 -0.72 -12.92 2.53
N TYR A 281 0.23 -13.12 3.43
CA TYR A 281 1.59 -12.59 3.27
C TYR A 281 2.52 -13.57 2.53
N ASP A 282 3.44 -13.01 1.74
CA ASP A 282 4.57 -13.71 1.13
C ASP A 282 5.84 -13.67 2.00
N ASP A 283 6.94 -14.23 1.49
CA ASP A 283 8.22 -14.33 2.20
C ASP A 283 8.93 -12.96 2.39
N ASP A 284 8.45 -11.92 1.70
CA ASP A 284 8.87 -10.52 1.88
C ASP A 284 7.98 -9.75 2.88
N ILE A 285 7.00 -10.43 3.48
CA ILE A 285 5.95 -9.85 4.33
C ILE A 285 5.16 -8.77 3.58
N LYS A 286 4.84 -9.05 2.31
CA LYS A 286 3.92 -8.25 1.49
C LYS A 286 2.64 -9.05 1.25
N LEU A 287 1.53 -8.34 1.09
CA LEU A 287 0.28 -8.98 0.67
C LEU A 287 0.48 -9.58 -0.73
N ARG A 288 0.14 -10.85 -0.89
CA ARG A 288 0.27 -11.53 -2.17
C ARG A 288 -0.61 -10.87 -3.24
N GLY A 289 -0.11 -10.84 -4.47
CA GLY A 289 -0.76 -10.14 -5.59
C GLY A 289 -2.15 -10.68 -5.97
N ASP A 290 -2.46 -11.94 -5.66
CA ASP A 290 -3.79 -12.54 -5.86
C ASP A 290 -4.87 -11.82 -5.05
N LEU A 291 -4.53 -11.31 -3.86
CA LEU A 291 -5.45 -10.54 -3.01
C LEU A 291 -5.65 -9.11 -3.50
N LEU A 292 -4.76 -8.61 -4.37
CA LEU A 292 -4.79 -7.25 -4.90
C LEU A 292 -5.41 -7.18 -6.30
N ALA A 293 -6.12 -8.24 -6.72
CA ALA A 293 -6.75 -8.31 -8.03
C ALA A 293 -7.92 -7.30 -8.13
N VAL A 294 -7.75 -6.27 -8.96
CA VAL A 294 -8.77 -5.26 -9.25
C VAL A 294 -9.64 -5.73 -10.43
N PRO A 295 -10.97 -5.49 -10.39
CA PRO A 295 -11.83 -5.82 -11.53
C PRO A 295 -11.44 -5.03 -12.78
N SER A 296 -11.35 -5.72 -13.92
CA SER A 296 -10.89 -5.13 -15.17
C SER A 296 -11.96 -4.26 -15.84
N LYS A 297 -11.56 -3.06 -16.27
CA LYS A 297 -12.40 -2.20 -17.10
C LYS A 297 -12.54 -2.80 -18.50
N LYS A 298 -13.77 -2.83 -19.03
CA LYS A 298 -14.05 -3.27 -20.41
C LYS A 298 -14.04 -2.11 -21.41
N ALA A 299 -13.99 -0.86 -20.95
CA ALA A 299 -13.87 0.33 -21.77
C ALA A 299 -13.25 1.50 -20.99
N PRO A 300 -12.62 2.47 -21.68
CA PRO A 300 -11.95 3.61 -21.04
C PRO A 300 -12.88 4.53 -20.23
N ASP A 301 -14.17 4.57 -20.57
CA ASP A 301 -15.18 5.42 -19.91
C ASP A 301 -15.74 4.82 -18.61
N GLN A 302 -15.35 3.59 -18.25
CA GLN A 302 -15.77 2.97 -16.99
C GLN A 302 -14.85 3.41 -15.83
N SER A 303 -15.45 3.61 -14.66
CA SER A 303 -14.73 3.85 -13.40
C SER A 303 -14.81 2.62 -12.50
N VAL A 304 -13.91 2.56 -11.52
CA VAL A 304 -13.97 1.61 -10.41
C VAL A 304 -14.43 2.40 -9.19
N GLU A 305 -15.41 1.86 -8.47
CA GLU A 305 -15.97 2.45 -7.27
C GLU A 305 -16.00 1.41 -6.13
N LEU A 306 -16.04 1.89 -4.89
CA LEU A 306 -16.32 1.04 -3.74
C LEU A 306 -17.76 0.52 -3.79
N THR A 307 -17.97 -0.71 -3.34
CA THR A 307 -19.32 -1.26 -3.14
C THR A 307 -19.96 -0.69 -1.88
N GLY A 308 -21.29 -0.82 -1.76
CA GLY A 308 -22.01 -0.38 -0.55
C GLY A 308 -21.49 -1.05 0.72
N GLU A 309 -21.16 -2.34 0.64
CA GLU A 309 -20.56 -3.11 1.73
C GLU A 309 -19.20 -2.55 2.18
N ALA A 310 -18.31 -2.23 1.24
CA ALA A 310 -17.03 -1.62 1.56
C ALA A 310 -17.20 -0.21 2.17
N VAL A 311 -18.19 0.57 1.71
CA VAL A 311 -18.51 1.88 2.28
C VAL A 311 -19.07 1.76 3.71
N GLU A 312 -19.93 0.79 3.99
CA GLU A 312 -20.43 0.56 5.35
C GLU A 312 -19.32 0.10 6.30
N PHE A 313 -18.40 -0.75 5.84
CA PHE A 313 -17.20 -1.09 6.60
C PHE A 313 -16.39 0.17 6.94
N LEU A 314 -16.13 1.05 5.96
CA LEU A 314 -15.38 2.29 6.18
C LEU A 314 -16.07 3.24 7.16
N LYS A 315 -17.42 3.29 7.16
CA LYS A 315 -18.18 4.04 8.18
C LYS A 315 -17.97 3.45 9.57
N GLY A 316 -18.03 2.12 9.70
CA GLY A 316 -17.75 1.43 10.96
C GLY A 316 -16.35 1.75 11.47
N VAL A 317 -15.33 1.64 10.61
CA VAL A 317 -13.96 2.02 10.92
C VAL A 317 -13.86 3.47 11.36
N PHE A 318 -14.46 4.41 10.63
CA PHE A 318 -14.46 5.82 11.03
C PHE A 318 -15.05 6.00 12.43
N SER A 319 -16.20 5.39 12.72
CA SER A 319 -16.85 5.48 14.03
C SER A 319 -16.03 4.87 15.17
N LEU A 320 -15.16 3.89 14.92
CA LEU A 320 -14.26 3.35 15.96
C LEU A 320 -13.21 4.38 16.40
N PHE A 321 -12.66 5.13 15.44
CA PHE A 321 -11.63 6.13 15.72
C PHE A 321 -12.22 7.48 16.14
N ASP A 322 -13.44 7.81 15.70
CA ASP A 322 -14.18 9.03 16.05
C ASP A 322 -14.83 8.95 17.46
N ASN A 323 -15.03 7.75 18.01
CA ASN A 323 -15.57 7.56 19.35
C ASN A 323 -14.47 7.54 20.42
N ASP A 324 -14.23 8.66 21.07
CA ASP A 324 -13.64 8.72 22.43
C ASP A 324 -14.49 8.01 23.50
N LYS A 325 -15.57 7.29 23.13
CA LYS A 325 -16.44 6.55 24.07
C LYS A 325 -15.88 5.20 24.52
N MET A 326 -14.75 4.73 23.99
CA MET A 326 -14.01 3.57 24.52
C MET A 326 -12.49 3.79 24.48
N LYS A 327 -12.00 4.84 25.15
CA LYS A 327 -10.61 4.87 25.63
C LYS A 327 -10.60 4.99 27.15
N PRO A 328 -10.61 3.84 27.84
CA PRO A 328 -9.52 3.59 28.77
C PRO A 328 -8.89 2.24 28.45
N CYS A 329 -8.07 2.18 27.41
CA CYS A 329 -7.05 1.14 27.31
C CYS A 329 -5.77 1.73 26.73
N TYR A 330 -4.82 1.91 27.65
CA TYR A 330 -3.38 1.90 27.47
C TYR A 330 -2.89 1.76 26.02
N ILE A 331 -2.68 2.90 25.36
CA ILE A 331 -1.34 3.08 24.78
C ILE A 331 -0.50 3.49 25.98
N ALA A 332 0.22 2.54 26.57
CA ALA A 332 1.42 2.88 27.31
C ALA A 332 2.39 3.49 26.29
N TYR A 333 2.17 4.76 25.95
CA TYR A 333 3.25 5.64 25.53
C TYR A 333 4.20 5.61 26.70
N SER A 334 5.32 4.90 26.56
CA SER A 334 6.48 5.19 27.39
C SER A 334 6.73 6.69 27.25
N PRO A 335 6.62 7.49 28.32
CA PRO A 335 6.75 8.95 28.27
C PRO A 335 8.19 9.38 28.02
N THR A 336 9.02 8.51 27.46
CA THR A 336 10.38 8.81 27.05
C THR A 336 10.40 9.34 25.63
N VAL A 337 9.63 8.81 24.66
CA VAL A 337 9.84 9.16 23.24
C VAL A 337 9.29 10.53 22.86
N ASP A 338 8.12 10.95 23.35
CA ASP A 338 7.58 12.29 23.09
C ASP A 338 8.27 13.38 23.92
N ASN A 339 8.69 13.05 25.15
CA ASN A 339 9.55 13.94 25.93
C ASN A 339 10.95 14.04 25.32
N ILE A 340 11.46 12.98 24.68
CA ILE A 340 12.72 13.01 23.92
C ILE A 340 12.53 13.74 22.59
N MET A 341 11.40 13.64 21.88
CA MET A 341 11.14 14.41 20.66
C MET A 341 10.95 15.90 20.95
N ALA A 342 10.20 16.25 21.99
CA ALA A 342 10.08 17.64 22.46
C ALA A 342 11.39 18.16 23.07
N ALA A 343 12.14 17.32 23.78
CA ALA A 343 13.47 17.66 24.29
C ALA A 343 14.53 17.70 23.20
N SER A 344 14.42 16.94 22.10
CA SER A 344 15.38 16.86 20.98
C SER A 344 15.11 17.93 19.93
N LEU A 345 13.84 18.24 19.65
CA LEU A 345 13.47 19.45 18.88
C LEU A 345 13.73 20.72 19.72
N GLY A 346 13.52 20.65 21.04
CA GLY A 346 13.91 21.68 21.99
C GLY A 346 15.43 21.85 22.09
N PHE A 347 16.21 20.77 22.14
CA PHE A 347 17.67 20.78 22.13
C PHE A 347 18.20 21.21 20.77
N ALA A 348 17.59 20.78 19.67
CA ALA A 348 17.97 21.19 18.33
C ALA A 348 17.69 22.69 18.13
N ALA A 349 16.54 23.20 18.59
CA ALA A 349 16.22 24.63 18.55
C ALA A 349 17.10 25.47 19.49
N PHE A 350 17.42 24.96 20.69
CA PHE A 350 18.32 25.60 21.65
C PHE A 350 19.77 25.58 21.15
N ALA A 351 20.23 24.47 20.58
CA ALA A 351 21.54 24.35 19.95
C ALA A 351 21.65 25.18 18.66
N LEU A 352 20.58 25.32 17.88
CA LEU A 352 20.53 26.26 16.74
C LEU A 352 20.60 27.72 17.21
N SER A 353 19.93 28.06 18.31
CA SER A 353 20.00 29.39 18.94
C SER A 353 21.41 29.71 19.46
N ASP A 354 22.06 28.77 20.16
CA ASP A 354 23.44 28.93 20.67
C ASP A 354 24.50 28.95 19.54
N VAL A 355 24.22 28.30 18.39
CA VAL A 355 25.14 28.24 17.24
C VAL A 355 25.01 29.45 16.31
N LEU A 356 23.88 30.16 16.33
CA LEU A 356 23.61 31.31 15.46
C LEU A 356 23.94 32.67 16.12
N ASN A 357 24.13 32.73 17.44
CA ASN A 357 24.47 33.95 18.19
C ASN A 357 23.51 35.14 17.91
N GLU A 358 22.29 34.83 17.49
CA GLU A 358 21.21 35.75 17.15
C GLU A 358 19.99 35.23 17.92
N GLY A 359 19.48 36.01 18.88
CA GLY A 359 18.26 35.65 19.60
C GLY A 359 17.05 35.59 18.66
N PRO A 360 16.02 34.79 18.96
CA PRO A 360 14.81 34.74 18.14
C PRO A 360 14.17 36.14 18.04
N PRO A 361 13.86 36.69 16.85
CA PRO A 361 13.43 38.08 16.68
C PRO A 361 12.05 38.45 17.28
N TRP A 362 11.40 37.58 18.05
CA TRP A 362 10.02 37.76 18.51
C TRP A 362 9.79 37.57 20.02
N LEU A 363 10.86 37.62 20.84
CA LEU A 363 10.73 37.60 22.30
C LEU A 363 11.35 38.85 22.94
N VAL A 364 10.65 39.98 22.83
CA VAL A 364 10.90 41.18 23.66
C VAL A 364 9.89 41.18 24.81
N PHE A 365 10.33 40.79 26.01
CA PHE A 365 9.59 41.07 27.25
C PHE A 365 10.21 42.29 27.95
N PRO A 366 9.39 43.26 28.41
CA PRO A 366 9.91 44.42 29.13
C PRO A 366 10.39 43.99 30.52
N SER A 367 11.62 44.40 30.84
CA SER A 367 12.27 44.19 32.12
C SER A 367 11.55 44.93 33.24
N LYS A 368 11.10 44.20 34.28
CA LYS A 368 11.54 44.35 35.69
C LYS A 368 10.50 43.82 36.70
N LYS A 369 11.07 43.20 37.74
CA LYS A 369 10.54 42.86 39.07
C LYS A 369 9.81 41.51 39.25
N LYS A 370 10.61 40.59 39.81
CA LYS A 370 10.28 39.64 40.90
C LYS A 370 8.80 39.57 41.28
N LYS A 371 8.16 38.47 40.89
CA LYS A 371 7.26 37.63 41.70
C LYS A 371 7.02 36.35 40.91
N THR A 372 7.37 35.21 41.49
CA THR A 372 6.95 33.89 41.02
C THR A 372 5.41 33.84 41.00
N PRO A 373 4.75 33.61 39.84
CA PRO A 373 3.35 33.24 39.81
C PRO A 373 3.20 31.70 39.89
N PRO A 374 2.05 31.19 40.33
CA PRO A 374 1.87 29.78 40.69
C PRO A 374 1.85 28.88 39.45
N LEU A 375 2.28 27.63 39.64
CA LEU A 375 2.22 26.47 38.74
C LEU A 375 0.83 26.13 38.15
N TYR A 376 -0.17 26.99 38.31
CA TYR A 376 -1.56 26.77 37.93
C TYR A 376 -1.98 27.33 36.56
N THR A 377 -1.06 27.88 35.76
CA THR A 377 -1.37 28.35 34.39
C THR A 377 -0.80 27.47 33.28
N GLY A 378 0.11 26.54 33.58
CA GLY A 378 0.64 25.56 32.61
C GLY A 378 -0.31 24.38 32.34
N LEU A 379 -1.07 23.96 33.35
CA LEU A 379 -2.08 22.90 33.20
C LEU A 379 -3.30 23.34 32.38
N GLN A 380 -3.65 24.63 32.39
CA GLN A 380 -4.74 25.16 31.56
C GLN A 380 -4.37 25.20 30.06
N PHE A 381 -3.08 25.27 29.72
CA PHE A 381 -2.61 25.21 28.32
C PHE A 381 -2.36 23.79 27.82
N LEU A 382 -2.08 22.83 28.71
CA LEU A 382 -1.94 21.42 28.34
C LEU A 382 -3.31 20.71 28.21
N ILE A 383 -4.32 21.13 28.97
CA ILE A 383 -5.67 20.58 28.89
C ILE A 383 -6.38 20.96 27.58
N VAL A 384 -5.97 22.05 26.90
CA VAL A 384 -6.56 22.44 25.60
C VAL A 384 -6.00 21.60 24.43
N LYS A 385 -4.85 20.92 24.59
CA LYS A 385 -4.30 20.05 23.53
C LYS A 385 -4.90 18.63 23.52
N TYR A 386 -5.58 18.25 24.60
CA TYR A 386 -6.29 16.97 24.77
C TYR A 386 -7.75 17.18 25.20
N GLY A 387 -8.33 18.32 24.81
CA GLY A 387 -9.78 18.47 24.78
C GLY A 387 -10.32 17.70 23.58
N ALA A 388 -10.89 16.53 23.85
CA ALA A 388 -11.83 15.84 22.98
C ALA A 388 -13.05 16.73 22.73
N GLU A 389 -12.91 17.76 21.91
CA GLU A 389 -14.06 18.41 21.30
C GLU A 389 -14.61 17.44 20.25
N GLN A 390 -15.85 17.01 20.46
CA GLN A 390 -16.62 16.12 19.58
C GLN A 390 -16.98 16.85 18.28
N ASP A 391 -16.01 17.05 17.38
CA ASP A 391 -16.25 17.65 16.07
C ASP A 391 -16.61 16.61 14.97
N GLY A 392 -16.63 15.31 15.32
CA GLY A 392 -17.01 14.24 14.40
C GLY A 392 -16.00 14.06 13.26
N ALA A 393 -14.71 14.27 13.56
CA ALA A 393 -13.63 14.31 12.58
C ALA A 393 -12.36 13.62 13.07
N LEU A 394 -11.72 12.85 12.17
CA LEU A 394 -10.46 12.17 12.44
C LEU A 394 -9.28 13.12 12.32
N ARG A 395 -8.48 13.20 13.37
CA ARG A 395 -7.23 13.97 13.44
C ARG A 395 -6.10 13.25 12.71
N HIS A 396 -5.01 13.98 12.48
CA HIS A 396 -3.84 13.43 11.81
C HIS A 396 -3.27 12.20 12.54
N SER A 397 -3.15 12.25 13.87
CA SER A 397 -2.68 11.12 14.69
C SER A 397 -3.60 9.89 14.59
N GLU A 398 -4.92 10.09 14.50
CA GLU A 398 -5.88 8.99 14.37
C GLU A 398 -5.82 8.36 12.97
N LEU A 399 -5.54 9.16 11.94
CA LEU A 399 -5.28 8.65 10.60
C LEU A 399 -3.96 7.87 10.56
N GLU A 400 -2.90 8.32 11.25
CA GLU A 400 -1.65 7.57 11.37
C GLU A 400 -1.88 6.22 12.08
N ASP A 401 -2.69 6.21 13.14
CA ASP A 401 -3.06 4.98 13.85
C ASP A 401 -3.89 4.04 12.97
N LEU A 402 -4.87 4.57 12.24
CA LEU A 402 -5.70 3.82 11.28
C LEU A 402 -4.83 3.12 10.21
N PHE A 403 -3.86 3.83 9.64
CA PHE A 403 -2.98 3.30 8.61
C PHE A 403 -1.70 2.67 9.16
N SER A 404 -1.61 2.43 10.47
CA SER A 404 -0.40 1.89 11.12
C SER A 404 -0.02 0.49 10.65
N THR A 405 -0.92 -0.26 10.01
CA THR A 405 -0.66 -1.58 9.42
C THR A 405 -0.22 -1.52 7.95
N ALA A 406 -0.30 -0.35 7.30
CA ALA A 406 0.08 -0.17 5.90
C ALA A 406 1.62 -0.17 5.72
N PRO A 407 2.13 -0.57 4.55
CA PRO A 407 3.55 -0.69 4.29
C PRO A 407 4.23 0.68 4.18
N GLU A 408 5.43 0.79 4.74
CA GLU A 408 6.31 1.96 4.61
C GLU A 408 6.66 2.28 3.15
N ARG A 409 6.90 3.56 2.88
CA ARG A 409 7.84 3.95 1.82
C ARG A 409 9.24 4.11 2.43
N GLN A 410 10.22 3.43 1.84
CA GLN A 410 11.62 3.74 2.08
C GLN A 410 11.92 5.10 1.45
N PHE A 411 12.06 6.13 2.26
CA PHE A 411 12.82 7.31 1.88
C PHE A 411 14.20 7.23 2.55
N LEU A 412 15.25 7.49 1.78
CA LEU A 412 16.49 8.00 2.36
C LEU A 412 16.10 9.31 3.06
N THR A 413 16.24 9.38 4.37
CA THR A 413 16.03 10.64 5.08
C THR A 413 17.17 11.57 4.73
N ASP A 414 16.96 12.43 3.73
CA ASP A 414 17.83 13.59 3.42
C ASP A 414 18.09 14.47 4.66
N THR A 415 17.29 14.32 5.72
CA THR A 415 17.46 14.96 7.03
C THR A 415 18.79 14.63 7.70
N LEU A 416 19.30 13.40 7.57
CA LEU A 416 20.62 13.03 8.11
C LEU A 416 21.76 13.61 7.27
N ASP A 417 21.59 13.68 5.95
CA ASP A 417 22.57 14.29 5.04
C ASP A 417 22.65 15.81 5.24
N ILE A 418 21.53 16.50 5.50
CA ILE A 418 21.52 17.94 5.79
C ILE A 418 22.21 18.24 7.13
N VAL A 419 21.94 17.45 8.17
CA VAL A 419 22.61 17.60 9.49
C VAL A 419 24.11 17.25 9.38
N ALA A 420 24.46 16.22 8.61
CA ALA A 420 25.86 15.87 8.34
C ALA A 420 26.58 16.96 7.52
N HIS A 421 25.95 17.54 6.49
CA HIS A 421 26.52 18.62 5.66
C HIS A 421 26.76 19.90 6.45
N VAL A 422 25.85 20.25 7.37
CA VAL A 422 25.97 21.43 8.24
C VAL A 422 27.07 21.22 9.28
N CYS A 423 27.19 20.01 9.84
CA CYS A 423 28.25 19.67 10.81
C CYS A 423 29.65 19.58 10.16
N LEU A 424 29.76 19.07 8.93
CA LEU A 424 31.01 18.98 8.18
C LEU A 424 31.56 20.37 7.78
N ARG A 425 30.70 21.35 7.48
CA ARG A 425 31.13 22.73 7.18
C ARG A 425 31.67 23.51 8.38
N LYS A 426 31.38 23.09 9.62
CA LYS A 426 31.82 23.79 10.84
C LYS A 426 32.92 23.06 11.64
N GLY A 427 33.56 22.01 11.08
CA GLY A 427 34.78 21.42 11.63
C GLY A 427 34.62 20.66 12.96
N SER A 428 33.41 20.24 13.34
CA SER A 428 33.16 19.44 14.55
C SER A 428 33.09 17.94 14.24
N PHE A 429 34.24 17.33 13.92
CA PHE A 429 34.33 15.90 13.57
C PHE A 429 34.00 14.95 14.75
N GLU A 430 34.30 15.33 15.99
CA GLU A 430 34.10 14.45 17.16
C GLU A 430 32.63 14.28 17.57
N LYS A 431 31.74 15.24 17.25
CA LYS A 431 30.29 15.10 17.54
C LYS A 431 29.58 14.21 16.51
N VAL A 432 30.03 14.21 15.25
CA VAL A 432 29.48 13.33 14.20
C VAL A 432 29.87 11.87 14.45
N ALA A 433 31.08 11.61 14.95
CA ALA A 433 31.56 10.27 15.28
C ALA A 433 30.85 9.62 16.49
N ASN A 434 30.20 10.40 17.34
CA ASN A 434 29.36 9.88 18.43
C ASN A 434 27.89 9.71 18.00
N LEU A 435 27.36 10.55 17.11
CA LEU A 435 26.05 10.37 16.48
C LEU A 435 26.02 9.15 15.53
N SER A 436 27.15 8.79 14.92
CA SER A 436 27.27 7.58 14.08
C SER A 436 27.43 6.28 14.88
N LYS A 437 27.50 6.35 16.22
CA LYS A 437 27.65 5.19 17.12
C LYS A 437 26.37 4.83 17.87
N GLU A 438 25.34 5.67 17.80
CA GLU A 438 24.00 5.27 18.19
C GLU A 438 23.36 4.52 17.01
N PRO A 439 22.71 3.36 17.25
CA PRO A 439 22.03 2.62 16.20
C PRO A 439 21.02 3.56 15.56
N SER A 440 21.15 3.75 14.24
CA SER A 440 20.24 4.51 13.38
C SER A 440 18.82 4.55 13.96
N VAL A 441 18.45 5.64 14.64
CA VAL A 441 17.09 5.80 15.13
C VAL A 441 16.25 6.08 13.88
N PHE A 442 15.82 5.00 13.23
CA PHE A 442 14.76 5.05 12.24
C PHE A 442 13.49 5.42 12.99
N TYR A 443 13.16 6.71 13.04
CA TYR A 443 11.82 7.13 13.40
C TYR A 443 10.88 6.58 12.31
N VAL A 444 10.16 5.51 12.64
CA VAL A 444 9.11 4.94 11.78
C VAL A 444 7.91 5.87 11.87
N LEU A 445 7.81 6.82 10.95
CA LEU A 445 6.60 7.63 10.80
C LEU A 445 5.56 6.80 10.03
N ASN A 446 4.39 6.59 10.64
CA ASN A 446 3.24 6.01 9.96
C ASN A 446 2.71 7.07 8.99
N PHE A 447 2.66 6.77 7.69
CA PHE A 447 2.17 7.73 6.70
C PHE A 447 0.75 7.38 6.28
N SER A 448 -0.16 8.35 6.35
CA SER A 448 -1.46 8.22 5.70
C SER A 448 -1.25 8.20 4.18
N PRO A 449 -1.99 7.38 3.41
CA PRO A 449 -1.96 7.45 1.95
C PRO A 449 -2.38 8.84 1.43
N TRP A 450 -2.96 9.70 2.28
CA TRP A 450 -3.46 11.02 1.93
C TRP A 450 -2.52 12.19 2.25
N ASP A 451 -1.34 11.94 2.81
CA ASP A 451 -0.37 12.99 3.16
C ASP A 451 0.42 13.53 1.95
N GLU A 452 0.24 12.91 0.78
CA GLU A 452 0.92 13.25 -0.46
C GLU A 452 -0.04 13.73 -1.55
N ALA A 453 0.45 14.54 -2.48
CA ALA A 453 -0.27 14.85 -3.70
C ALA A 453 -0.61 13.54 -4.47
N PRO A 454 -1.79 13.44 -5.09
CA PRO A 454 -2.81 14.47 -5.25
C PRO A 454 -3.84 14.53 -4.11
N TYR A 455 -3.70 13.72 -3.06
CA TYR A 455 -4.68 13.59 -1.96
C TYR A 455 -4.52 14.67 -0.90
N LYS A 456 -3.28 15.12 -0.71
CA LYS A 456 -2.92 16.22 0.18
C LYS A 456 -3.74 17.44 -0.18
N ASP A 457 -4.47 17.96 0.79
CA ASP A 457 -5.36 19.12 0.67
C ASP A 457 -6.53 18.96 -0.31
N ALA A 458 -6.83 17.74 -0.77
CA ALA A 458 -7.92 17.50 -1.71
C ALA A 458 -9.31 17.45 -1.05
N ALA A 459 -9.41 17.19 0.25
CA ALA A 459 -10.67 17.13 0.98
C ALA A 459 -10.84 18.31 1.95
N GLU A 460 -12.07 18.52 2.38
CA GLU A 460 -12.41 19.46 3.44
C GLU A 460 -11.80 19.00 4.76
N ARG A 461 -11.35 19.98 5.56
CA ARG A 461 -10.83 19.76 6.91
C ARG A 461 -11.59 20.65 7.87
N THR A 462 -11.84 20.14 9.08
CA THR A 462 -12.42 20.94 10.16
C THR A 462 -11.45 22.06 10.59
N LEU A 463 -11.92 23.01 11.39
CA LEU A 463 -11.09 24.10 11.92
C LEU A 463 -9.89 23.57 12.72
N LEU A 464 -10.01 22.38 13.32
CA LEU A 464 -8.96 21.69 14.06
C LEU A 464 -8.04 20.85 13.16
N GLY A 465 -8.25 20.87 11.85
CA GLY A 465 -7.46 20.15 10.86
C GLY A 465 -7.86 18.68 10.65
N GLY A 466 -8.94 18.23 11.30
CA GLY A 466 -9.48 16.87 11.17
C GLY A 466 -10.27 16.64 9.88
N ILE A 467 -10.52 15.38 9.53
CA ILE A 467 -11.31 14.95 8.36
C ILE A 467 -12.65 14.39 8.84
N SER A 468 -13.76 15.00 8.43
CA SER A 468 -15.11 14.51 8.73
C SER A 468 -15.42 13.18 8.01
N LEU A 469 -16.46 12.47 8.45
CA LEU A 469 -16.89 11.21 7.81
C LEU A 469 -17.10 11.35 6.29
N ASN A 470 -17.74 12.44 5.85
CA ASN A 470 -17.98 12.67 4.42
C ASN A 470 -16.67 12.88 3.66
N SER A 471 -15.73 13.63 4.23
CA SER A 471 -14.41 13.87 3.65
C SER A 471 -13.55 12.60 3.64
N PHE A 472 -13.67 11.77 4.67
CA PHE A 472 -13.03 10.45 4.76
C PHE A 472 -13.51 9.54 3.63
N LEU A 473 -14.82 9.37 3.47
CA LEU A 473 -15.40 8.56 2.40
C LEU A 473 -15.08 9.13 1.00
N SER A 474 -15.04 10.46 0.88
CA SER A 474 -14.67 11.17 -0.35
C SER A 474 -13.21 10.91 -0.74
N GLN A 475 -12.27 10.90 0.21
CA GLN A 475 -10.87 10.55 -0.06
C GLN A 475 -10.72 9.09 -0.49
N TRP A 476 -11.45 8.16 0.14
CA TRP A 476 -11.49 6.76 -0.28
C TRP A 476 -12.04 6.60 -1.71
N ALA A 477 -13.12 7.30 -2.04
CA ALA A 477 -13.68 7.32 -3.39
C ALA A 477 -12.67 7.89 -4.41
N PHE A 478 -11.95 8.95 -4.05
CA PHE A 478 -10.94 9.57 -4.90
C PHE A 478 -9.73 8.65 -5.14
N MET A 479 -9.20 8.03 -4.09
CA MET A 479 -8.14 7.02 -4.19
C MET A 479 -8.58 5.84 -5.05
N THR A 480 -9.80 5.33 -4.84
CA THR A 480 -10.34 4.21 -5.63
C THR A 480 -10.49 4.57 -7.11
N LEU A 481 -10.93 5.79 -7.43
CA LEU A 481 -11.07 6.23 -8.81
C LEU A 481 -9.71 6.34 -9.52
N ARG A 482 -8.69 6.83 -8.82
CA ARG A 482 -7.35 7.11 -9.37
C ARG A 482 -6.46 5.87 -9.41
N ASP A 483 -6.42 5.13 -8.32
CA ASP A 483 -5.58 3.95 -8.11
C ASP A 483 -6.37 2.89 -7.31
N PRO A 484 -7.20 2.09 -8.01
CA PRO A 484 -8.02 1.09 -7.35
C PRO A 484 -7.19 0.00 -6.63
N ALA A 485 -5.99 -0.30 -7.12
CA ALA A 485 -5.11 -1.31 -6.52
C ALA A 485 -4.55 -0.80 -5.18
N ARG A 486 -4.10 0.45 -5.14
CA ARG A 486 -3.68 1.10 -3.88
C ARG A 486 -4.85 1.24 -2.91
N SER A 487 -6.05 1.58 -3.40
CA SER A 487 -7.24 1.64 -2.55
C SER A 487 -7.55 0.28 -1.93
N LEU A 488 -7.60 -0.77 -2.75
CA LEU A 488 -7.85 -2.14 -2.28
C LEU A 488 -6.78 -2.60 -1.27
N ALA A 489 -5.50 -2.34 -1.55
CA ALA A 489 -4.42 -2.67 -0.62
C ALA A 489 -4.64 -1.99 0.75
N ASN A 490 -4.91 -0.69 0.78
CA ASN A 490 -5.17 0.02 2.04
C ASN A 490 -6.42 -0.50 2.75
N LEU A 491 -7.48 -0.84 2.02
CA LEU A 491 -8.70 -1.42 2.58
C LEU A 491 -8.42 -2.76 3.28
N ILE A 492 -7.60 -3.60 2.64
CA ILE A 492 -7.12 -4.86 3.23
C ILE A 492 -6.27 -4.59 4.48
N TYR A 493 -5.37 -3.59 4.45
CA TYR A 493 -4.50 -3.25 5.58
C TYR A 493 -5.27 -2.80 6.81
N ILE A 494 -6.33 -1.99 6.65
CA ILE A 494 -7.16 -1.53 7.76
C ILE A 494 -8.17 -2.59 8.28
N GLY A 495 -8.10 -3.82 7.77
CA GLY A 495 -8.84 -4.95 8.34
C GLY A 495 -10.13 -5.34 7.62
N TYR A 496 -10.30 -5.01 6.33
CA TYR A 496 -11.45 -5.50 5.57
C TYR A 496 -11.47 -7.02 5.53
N SER A 497 -12.52 -7.61 6.08
CA SER A 497 -12.64 -9.05 6.37
C SER A 497 -13.36 -9.83 5.27
N CYS A 498 -14.10 -9.16 4.39
CA CYS A 498 -14.77 -9.78 3.25
C CYS A 498 -13.80 -10.06 2.09
N ASP A 499 -14.30 -10.73 1.04
CA ASP A 499 -13.52 -10.99 -0.17
C ASP A 499 -13.03 -9.66 -0.79
N PRO A 500 -11.71 -9.43 -0.92
CA PRO A 500 -11.20 -8.19 -1.51
C PRO A 500 -11.76 -7.91 -2.92
N ALA A 501 -12.05 -8.95 -3.70
CA ALA A 501 -12.61 -8.79 -5.03
C ALA A 501 -14.05 -8.23 -5.02
N SER A 502 -14.81 -8.39 -3.93
CA SER A 502 -16.17 -7.85 -3.79
C SER A 502 -16.20 -6.39 -3.30
N ALA A 503 -15.08 -5.85 -2.82
CA ALA A 503 -15.00 -4.47 -2.35
C ALA A 503 -15.13 -3.43 -3.48
N LEU A 504 -14.80 -3.83 -4.71
CA LEU A 504 -14.74 -2.96 -5.88
C LEU A 504 -15.76 -3.37 -6.94
N ARG A 505 -16.43 -2.38 -7.52
CA ARG A 505 -17.31 -2.57 -8.68
C ARG A 505 -16.87 -1.71 -9.85
N VAL A 506 -17.08 -2.21 -11.07
CA VAL A 506 -16.87 -1.44 -12.31
C VAL A 506 -18.22 -0.85 -12.73
N THR A 507 -18.26 0.46 -12.94
CA THR A 507 -19.48 1.16 -13.36
C THR A 507 -19.90 0.77 -14.77
N SER A 508 -21.15 1.04 -15.12
CA SER A 508 -21.60 0.94 -16.50
C SER A 508 -20.82 1.88 -17.45
N ARG A 509 -20.88 1.57 -18.75
CA ARG A 509 -20.41 2.47 -19.81
C ARG A 509 -21.35 3.66 -19.96
N ARG A 510 -20.81 4.86 -20.19
CA ARG A 510 -21.62 6.09 -20.34
C ARG A 510 -22.60 6.02 -21.50
N LEU A 511 -22.23 5.33 -22.58
CA LEU A 511 -23.14 5.09 -23.71
C LEU A 511 -24.37 4.27 -23.32
N ALA A 512 -24.23 3.32 -22.38
CA ALA A 512 -25.36 2.56 -21.87
C ALA A 512 -26.23 3.42 -20.96
N ASP A 513 -25.62 4.23 -20.09
CA ASP A 513 -26.33 5.16 -19.21
C ASP A 513 -27.14 6.18 -19.99
N ARG A 514 -26.58 6.73 -21.06
CA ARG A 514 -27.29 7.66 -21.96
C ARG A 514 -28.51 7.04 -22.62
N LYS A 515 -28.41 5.77 -23.04
CA LYS A 515 -29.55 5.04 -23.62
C LYS A 515 -30.65 4.79 -22.59
N LYS A 516 -30.27 4.51 -21.34
CA LYS A 516 -31.20 4.28 -20.22
C LYS A 516 -31.70 5.58 -19.57
N GLN A 517 -31.06 6.71 -19.88
CA GLN A 517 -31.27 8.00 -19.22
C GLN A 517 -31.08 7.97 -17.70
N GLN A 518 -30.31 7.01 -17.20
CA GLN A 518 -30.04 6.79 -15.78
C GLN A 518 -28.62 6.25 -15.64
N THR A 519 -27.88 6.72 -14.63
CA THR A 519 -26.54 6.24 -14.28
C THR A 519 -26.55 5.53 -12.93
N ASP A 520 -25.71 4.49 -12.79
CA ASP A 520 -25.49 3.76 -11.54
C ASP A 520 -24.28 4.28 -10.75
N ARG A 521 -23.62 5.34 -11.26
CA ARG A 521 -22.43 5.96 -10.67
C ARG A 521 -22.77 6.74 -9.40
N ASN A 522 -21.85 6.65 -8.45
CA ASN A 522 -21.89 7.44 -7.21
C ASN A 522 -20.77 8.47 -7.15
N VAL A 523 -19.72 8.30 -7.95
CA VAL A 523 -18.55 9.17 -8.00
C VAL A 523 -18.49 9.84 -9.37
N PHE A 524 -18.50 11.17 -9.39
CA PHE A 524 -18.44 11.96 -10.63
C PHE A 524 -17.18 12.81 -10.69
N GLN A 525 -16.48 12.76 -11.81
CA GLN A 525 -15.30 13.57 -12.06
C GLN A 525 -15.62 14.78 -12.95
N CYS A 526 -15.36 15.98 -12.44
CA CYS A 526 -15.56 17.24 -13.12
C CYS A 526 -14.23 17.87 -13.52
N PHE A 527 -14.02 18.14 -14.82
CA PHE A 527 -12.85 18.90 -15.27
C PHE A 527 -13.18 20.39 -15.32
N VAL A 528 -12.36 21.20 -14.66
CA VAL A 528 -12.52 22.65 -14.58
C VAL A 528 -11.51 23.32 -15.52
N PHE A 529 -12.03 23.88 -16.60
CA PHE A 529 -11.30 24.60 -17.65
C PHE A 529 -11.50 26.10 -17.51
N GLY A 530 -10.57 26.87 -18.07
CA GLY A 530 -10.62 28.32 -18.11
C GLY A 530 -9.22 28.93 -18.15
N PRO A 531 -9.09 30.20 -18.55
CA PRO A 531 -7.81 30.88 -18.64
C PRO A 531 -7.19 31.13 -17.25
N LYS A 532 -5.92 31.55 -17.25
CA LYS A 532 -5.26 32.06 -16.04
C LYS A 532 -6.10 33.20 -15.43
N ASN A 533 -6.16 33.29 -14.10
CA ASN A 533 -6.94 34.27 -13.34
C ASN A 533 -8.48 34.22 -13.44
N ALA A 534 -9.06 33.26 -14.16
CA ALA A 534 -10.52 33.12 -14.28
C ALA A 534 -11.27 32.78 -12.98
N GLY A 535 -10.56 32.41 -11.90
CA GLY A 535 -11.17 32.02 -10.62
C GLY A 535 -11.36 30.51 -10.41
N LYS A 536 -10.72 29.66 -11.23
CA LYS A 536 -10.80 28.18 -11.11
C LYS A 536 -10.43 27.67 -9.71
N SER A 537 -9.27 28.08 -9.18
CA SER A 537 -8.81 27.63 -7.86
C SER A 537 -9.69 28.16 -6.72
N ALA A 538 -10.31 29.34 -6.90
CA ALA A 538 -11.26 29.88 -5.93
C ALA A 538 -12.55 29.03 -5.87
N LEU A 539 -13.03 28.53 -7.02
CA LEU A 539 -14.14 27.58 -7.09
C LEU A 539 -13.81 26.27 -6.34
N LEU A 540 -12.62 25.71 -6.55
CA LEU A 540 -12.18 24.49 -5.83
C LEU A 540 -12.05 24.73 -4.33
N LYS A 541 -11.43 25.84 -3.90
CA LYS A 541 -11.30 26.19 -2.48
C LYS A 541 -12.66 26.39 -1.81
N SER A 542 -13.59 27.05 -2.51
CA SER A 542 -14.98 27.21 -2.05
C SER A 542 -15.69 25.87 -1.87
N PHE A 543 -15.46 24.90 -2.75
CA PHE A 543 -16.04 23.56 -2.63
C PHE A 543 -15.59 22.82 -1.36
N LEU A 544 -14.41 23.19 -0.84
CA LEU A 544 -13.84 22.66 0.41
C LEU A 544 -14.12 23.55 1.63
N GLY A 545 -15.03 24.52 1.51
CA GLY A 545 -15.35 25.46 2.60
C GLY A 545 -14.21 26.41 3.00
N ARG A 546 -13.14 26.52 2.19
CA ARG A 546 -11.97 27.34 2.52
C ARG A 546 -12.25 28.82 2.26
N PRO A 547 -11.75 29.73 3.12
CA PRO A 547 -11.93 31.16 2.91
C PRO A 547 -11.27 31.61 1.61
N PHE A 548 -11.86 32.63 1.00
CA PHE A 548 -11.27 33.30 -0.15
C PHE A 548 -9.92 33.94 0.22
N SER A 549 -8.98 33.92 -0.72
CA SER A 549 -7.65 34.52 -0.57
C SER A 549 -7.34 35.38 -1.78
N ASP A 550 -6.92 36.62 -1.55
CA ASP A 550 -6.49 37.56 -2.60
C ASP A 550 -5.14 37.18 -3.24
N SER A 551 -4.38 36.28 -2.60
CA SER A 551 -3.10 35.81 -3.13
C SER A 551 -3.29 34.83 -4.30
N TYR A 552 -2.83 35.25 -5.49
CA TYR A 552 -2.78 34.39 -6.67
C TYR A 552 -1.48 33.59 -6.72
N THR A 553 -1.61 32.28 -6.78
CA THR A 553 -0.51 31.35 -7.10
C THR A 553 -0.83 30.71 -8.45
N SER A 554 0.07 30.83 -9.42
CA SER A 554 -0.11 30.21 -10.74
C SER A 554 -0.18 28.69 -10.60
N THR A 555 -1.26 28.08 -11.09
CA THR A 555 -1.45 26.63 -11.11
C THR A 555 -0.51 26.00 -12.13
N THR A 556 0.58 25.37 -11.66
CA THR A 556 1.56 24.67 -12.49
C THR A 556 1.26 23.17 -12.64
N GLU A 557 0.45 22.62 -11.73
CA GLU A 557 0.09 21.21 -11.66
C GLU A 557 -1.43 21.04 -11.49
N ASP A 558 -1.93 19.82 -11.67
CA ASP A 558 -3.35 19.53 -11.48
C ASP A 558 -3.72 19.63 -9.98
N HIS A 559 -4.73 20.43 -9.66
CA HIS A 559 -5.29 20.49 -8.31
C HIS A 559 -6.61 19.74 -8.24
N TYR A 560 -6.86 19.11 -7.09
CA TYR A 560 -8.06 18.34 -6.83
C TYR A 560 -8.84 18.90 -5.64
N ALA A 561 -10.15 18.87 -5.73
CA ALA A 561 -11.05 19.11 -4.62
C ALA A 561 -12.16 18.04 -4.63
N VAL A 562 -12.39 17.38 -3.51
CA VAL A 562 -13.30 16.25 -3.39
C VAL A 562 -14.19 16.45 -2.18
N ASN A 563 -15.50 16.36 -2.40
CA ASN A 563 -16.50 16.41 -1.34
C ASN A 563 -17.77 15.67 -1.78
N ASP A 564 -18.67 15.43 -0.85
CA ASP A 564 -20.03 14.99 -1.15
C ASP A 564 -20.95 16.17 -1.50
N VAL A 565 -21.95 15.90 -2.32
CA VAL A 565 -22.98 16.87 -2.72
C VAL A 565 -24.34 16.22 -2.49
N ASP A 566 -25.18 16.91 -1.72
CA ASP A 566 -26.56 16.51 -1.48
C ASP A 566 -27.42 16.74 -2.71
N GLN A 567 -28.09 15.69 -3.21
CA GLN A 567 -29.15 15.85 -4.21
C GLN A 567 -30.50 16.15 -3.55
N LEU A 568 -31.39 16.77 -4.32
CA LEU A 568 -32.78 17.12 -3.93
C LEU A 568 -33.61 15.93 -3.44
N VAL A 569 -33.22 14.69 -3.78
CA VAL A 569 -33.92 13.44 -3.40
C VAL A 569 -33.30 12.79 -2.15
N GLY A 570 -32.39 13.48 -1.44
CA GLY A 570 -31.75 12.97 -0.22
C GLY A 570 -30.63 11.94 -0.47
N THR A 571 -30.18 11.78 -1.72
CA THR A 571 -29.02 10.93 -2.04
C THR A 571 -27.75 11.77 -2.16
N LYS A 572 -26.69 11.35 -1.48
CA LYS A 572 -25.37 11.99 -1.55
C LYS A 572 -24.56 11.39 -2.71
N LYS A 573 -23.87 12.24 -3.46
CA LYS A 573 -22.94 11.83 -4.53
C LYS A 573 -21.58 12.46 -4.30
N THR A 574 -20.51 11.73 -4.58
CA THR A 574 -19.15 12.28 -4.47
C THR A 574 -18.79 13.01 -5.76
N LEU A 575 -18.36 14.27 -5.64
CA LEU A 575 -17.89 15.08 -6.75
C LEU A 575 -16.38 15.32 -6.60
N ILE A 576 -15.62 15.00 -7.64
CA ILE A 576 -14.18 15.24 -7.74
C ILE A 576 -13.95 16.33 -8.77
N LEU A 577 -13.60 17.53 -8.32
CA LEU A 577 -13.17 18.63 -9.18
C LEU A 577 -11.68 18.46 -9.48
N ARG A 578 -11.31 18.52 -10.76
CA ARG A 578 -9.93 18.58 -11.23
C ARG A 578 -9.71 19.88 -11.98
N GLU A 579 -8.91 20.77 -11.41
CA GLU A 579 -8.48 21.98 -12.11
C GLU A 579 -7.46 21.62 -13.18
N ILE A 580 -7.72 22.01 -14.42
CA ILE A 580 -6.79 21.85 -15.54
C ILE A 580 -6.09 23.18 -15.78
N PRO A 581 -4.75 23.26 -15.67
CA PRO A 581 -4.00 24.44 -16.06
C PRO A 581 -4.24 24.78 -17.54
N GLU A 582 -4.31 26.06 -17.89
CA GLU A 582 -4.53 26.49 -19.28
C GLU A 582 -3.48 25.92 -20.24
N ASP A 583 -2.20 25.97 -19.84
CA ASP A 583 -1.08 25.44 -20.62
C ASP A 583 -1.11 23.90 -20.72
N GLY A 584 -1.80 23.24 -19.79
CA GLY A 584 -1.97 21.79 -19.73
C GLY A 584 -3.07 21.23 -20.64
N VAL A 585 -3.98 22.07 -21.16
CA VAL A 585 -5.14 21.61 -21.95
C VAL A 585 -4.71 20.89 -23.22
N LYS A 586 -3.75 21.43 -23.98
CA LYS A 586 -3.27 20.79 -25.22
C LYS A 586 -2.64 19.41 -24.95
N LYS A 587 -1.90 19.28 -23.84
CA LYS A 587 -1.30 18.01 -23.39
C LYS A 587 -2.36 17.01 -22.93
N LEU A 588 -3.44 17.48 -22.31
CA LEU A 588 -4.56 16.62 -21.94
C LEU A 588 -5.29 16.10 -23.19
N LEU A 589 -5.61 16.99 -24.13
CA LEU A 589 -6.40 16.66 -25.32
C LEU A 589 -5.59 15.90 -26.39
N SER A 590 -4.25 15.87 -26.32
CA SER A 590 -3.44 15.03 -27.20
C SER A 590 -3.72 13.54 -27.01
N ASN A 591 -4.18 13.12 -25.83
CA ASN A 591 -4.68 11.76 -25.60
C ASN A 591 -6.17 11.69 -25.98
N LYS A 592 -6.53 10.77 -26.89
CA LYS A 592 -7.92 10.54 -27.32
C LYS A 592 -8.84 10.03 -26.21
N GLU A 593 -8.29 9.40 -25.19
CA GLU A 593 -9.05 8.82 -24.07
C GLU A 593 -9.11 9.75 -22.85
N SER A 594 -8.52 10.95 -22.89
CA SER A 594 -8.45 11.84 -21.72
C SER A 594 -9.83 12.27 -21.20
N LEU A 595 -10.79 12.47 -22.11
CA LEU A 595 -12.18 12.82 -21.77
C LEU A 595 -13.00 11.61 -21.31
N ALA A 596 -12.50 10.38 -21.46
CA ALA A 596 -13.18 9.18 -21.00
C ALA A 596 -13.38 9.20 -19.47
N ALA A 597 -12.46 9.80 -18.72
CA ALA A 597 -12.59 9.98 -17.27
C ALA A 597 -13.52 11.15 -16.88
N CYS A 598 -13.80 12.11 -17.77
CA CYS A 598 -14.55 13.33 -17.45
C CYS A 598 -16.08 13.13 -17.54
N ASP A 599 -16.81 13.18 -16.42
CA ASP A 599 -18.28 13.04 -16.41
C ASP A 599 -19.00 14.36 -16.74
N VAL A 600 -18.40 15.48 -16.38
CA VAL A 600 -18.90 16.84 -16.66
C VAL A 600 -17.73 17.81 -16.81
N ALA A 601 -17.82 18.76 -17.74
CA ALA A 601 -16.83 19.80 -17.95
C ALA A 601 -17.41 21.15 -17.54
N VAL A 602 -16.63 21.91 -16.79
CA VAL A 602 -16.98 23.24 -16.32
C VAL A 602 -16.01 24.24 -16.91
N PHE A 603 -16.53 25.29 -17.53
CA PHE A 603 -15.78 26.34 -18.20
C PHE A 603 -15.96 27.64 -17.42
N VAL A 604 -14.90 28.09 -16.76
CA VAL A 604 -14.91 29.28 -15.91
C VAL A 604 -14.28 30.44 -16.67
N TYR A 605 -14.94 31.60 -16.66
CA TYR A 605 -14.38 32.85 -17.14
C TYR A 605 -14.64 33.98 -16.14
N ASP A 606 -13.81 35.02 -16.17
CA ASP A 606 -14.00 36.23 -15.37
C ASP A 606 -15.00 37.17 -16.08
N SER A 607 -16.12 37.50 -15.42
CA SER A 607 -17.18 38.34 -16.01
C SER A 607 -16.75 39.80 -16.26
N SER A 608 -15.64 40.22 -15.66
CA SER A 608 -15.03 41.53 -15.89
C SER A 608 -13.99 41.55 -17.03
N ASP A 609 -13.66 40.39 -17.63
CA ASP A 609 -12.60 40.25 -18.64
C ASP A 609 -13.09 39.62 -19.96
N GLU A 610 -13.13 40.43 -21.02
CA GLU A 610 -13.50 40.00 -22.38
C GLU A 610 -12.54 38.93 -22.94
N TYR A 611 -11.25 39.03 -22.66
CA TYR A 611 -10.27 38.04 -23.09
C TYR A 611 -10.56 36.70 -22.43
N SER A 612 -10.92 36.72 -21.15
CA SER A 612 -11.27 35.50 -20.42
C SER A 612 -12.46 34.78 -21.04
N LEU A 613 -13.50 35.51 -21.45
CA LEU A 613 -14.68 34.92 -22.10
C LEU A 613 -14.30 34.29 -23.45
N LYS A 614 -13.61 35.05 -24.31
CA LYS A 614 -13.19 34.58 -25.64
C LYS A 614 -12.34 33.32 -25.54
N ARG A 615 -11.35 33.31 -24.65
CA ARG A 615 -10.45 32.17 -24.45
C ARG A 615 -11.21 30.95 -23.92
N THR A 616 -12.15 31.13 -23.01
CA THR A 616 -13.01 30.04 -22.51
C THR A 616 -13.89 29.44 -23.60
N SER A 617 -14.43 30.25 -24.53
CA SER A 617 -15.17 29.76 -25.69
C SER A 617 -14.30 28.91 -26.63
N GLU A 618 -13.05 29.32 -26.87
CA GLU A 618 -12.09 28.51 -27.66
C GLU A 618 -11.81 27.15 -27.00
N LEU A 619 -11.56 27.15 -25.69
CA LEU A 619 -11.34 25.91 -24.92
C LEU A 619 -12.55 24.97 -24.98
N LEU A 620 -13.77 25.53 -24.91
CA LEU A 620 -14.99 24.76 -25.01
C LEU A 620 -15.13 24.08 -26.38
N LEU A 621 -14.87 24.82 -27.45
CA LEU A 621 -14.86 24.27 -28.82
C LEU A 621 -13.82 23.15 -28.97
N GLU A 622 -12.62 23.33 -28.41
CA GLU A 622 -11.55 22.33 -28.46
C GLU A 622 -11.95 21.03 -27.75
N VAL A 623 -12.51 21.13 -26.54
CA VAL A 623 -13.00 19.99 -25.75
C VAL A 623 -14.20 19.32 -26.42
N ALA A 624 -15.15 20.09 -26.94
CA ALA A 624 -16.32 19.57 -27.63
C ALA A 624 -15.92 18.77 -28.89
N ARG A 625 -15.02 19.33 -29.71
CA ARG A 625 -14.49 18.65 -30.90
C ARG A 625 -13.80 17.34 -30.54
N GLN A 626 -12.95 17.36 -29.50
CA GLN A 626 -12.26 16.16 -29.05
C GLN A 626 -13.24 15.11 -28.50
N GLY A 627 -14.29 15.53 -27.79
CA GLY A 627 -15.35 14.64 -27.31
C GLY A 627 -16.12 13.95 -28.43
N GLU A 628 -16.38 14.66 -29.54
CA GLU A 628 -17.01 14.10 -30.74
C GLU A 628 -16.09 13.12 -31.48
N GLU A 629 -14.80 13.45 -31.62
CA GLU A 629 -13.81 12.61 -32.33
C GLU A 629 -13.48 11.33 -31.55
N SER A 630 -13.38 11.42 -30.23
CA SER A 630 -13.10 10.29 -29.34
C SER A 630 -14.34 9.44 -29.01
N GLY A 631 -15.55 10.00 -29.18
CA GLY A 631 -16.79 9.38 -28.73
C GLY A 631 -17.11 9.60 -27.25
N PHE A 632 -16.25 10.31 -26.51
CA PHE A 632 -16.44 10.68 -25.10
C PHE A 632 -16.96 12.12 -24.95
N GLY A 633 -18.00 12.50 -25.69
CA GLY A 633 -18.63 13.82 -25.56
C GLY A 633 -19.06 14.09 -24.12
N VAL A 634 -18.75 15.26 -23.57
CA VAL A 634 -18.92 15.57 -22.14
C VAL A 634 -19.97 16.67 -21.95
N PRO A 635 -20.92 16.52 -21.00
CA PRO A 635 -21.79 17.62 -20.56
C PRO A 635 -20.98 18.84 -20.17
N SER A 636 -21.32 20.03 -20.68
CA SER A 636 -20.53 21.24 -20.47
C SER A 636 -21.35 22.37 -19.87
N LEU A 637 -20.83 22.99 -18.81
CA LEU A 637 -21.44 24.15 -18.14
C LEU A 637 -20.51 25.36 -18.22
N LEU A 638 -21.08 26.54 -18.43
CA LEU A 638 -20.35 27.81 -18.48
C LEU A 638 -20.61 28.61 -17.19
N ILE A 639 -19.55 29.05 -16.51
CA ILE A 639 -19.60 29.80 -15.24
C ILE A 639 -18.96 31.16 -15.45
N ALA A 640 -19.72 32.22 -15.15
CA ALA A 640 -19.25 33.59 -15.06
C ALA A 640 -18.81 33.86 -13.61
N ALA A 641 -17.51 33.82 -13.35
CA ALA A 641 -16.93 34.08 -12.04
C ALA A 641 -16.65 35.58 -11.82
N LYS A 642 -16.52 35.97 -10.55
CA LYS A 642 -16.24 37.36 -10.09
C LYS A 642 -17.35 38.36 -10.44
N ASP A 643 -18.61 37.91 -10.36
CA ASP A 643 -19.77 38.76 -10.66
C ASP A 643 -19.96 39.93 -9.66
N ASP A 644 -19.19 39.95 -8.57
CA ASP A 644 -19.06 41.10 -7.67
C ASP A 644 -18.30 42.30 -8.28
N LEU A 645 -17.58 42.08 -9.37
CA LEU A 645 -16.94 43.15 -10.14
C LEU A 645 -17.93 43.73 -11.16
N ASN A 646 -17.72 44.99 -11.56
CA ASN A 646 -18.54 45.63 -12.60
C ASN A 646 -18.45 44.79 -13.89
N SER A 647 -19.53 44.06 -14.19
CA SER A 647 -19.64 43.25 -15.40
C SER A 647 -19.32 44.10 -16.62
N TYR A 648 -18.46 43.58 -17.50
CA TYR A 648 -18.15 44.26 -18.75
C TYR A 648 -19.43 44.39 -19.60
N PRO A 649 -19.82 45.60 -20.03
CA PRO A 649 -21.07 45.76 -20.76
C PRO A 649 -20.88 45.37 -22.24
N MET A 650 -21.30 44.15 -22.63
CA MET A 650 -21.94 43.93 -23.96
C MET A 650 -22.49 42.51 -24.21
N ALA A 651 -23.71 42.49 -24.77
CA ALA A 651 -24.24 41.54 -25.76
C ALA A 651 -23.99 40.02 -25.58
N ILE A 652 -24.78 39.37 -24.72
CA ILE A 652 -24.95 37.90 -24.67
C ILE A 652 -25.73 37.39 -25.91
N LYS A 653 -25.35 37.74 -27.16
CA LYS A 653 -26.09 37.30 -28.35
C LYS A 653 -25.32 36.81 -29.57
N ASP A 654 -24.02 37.09 -29.74
CA ASP A 654 -23.34 36.70 -30.99
C ASP A 654 -22.27 35.60 -30.87
N SER A 655 -21.64 35.37 -29.71
CA SER A 655 -20.64 34.29 -29.56
C SER A 655 -21.25 32.90 -29.31
N ALA A 656 -22.57 32.80 -29.14
CA ALA A 656 -23.31 31.57 -28.82
C ALA A 656 -24.10 30.96 -30.01
N LYS A 657 -23.86 31.43 -31.25
CA LYS A 657 -24.53 30.89 -32.44
C LYS A 657 -23.96 29.53 -32.87
N ASP A 658 -22.67 29.29 -32.66
CA ASP A 658 -21.98 28.10 -33.20
C ASP A 658 -22.02 26.88 -32.26
N VAL A 659 -22.27 27.07 -30.95
CA VAL A 659 -22.43 25.99 -29.96
C VAL A 659 -23.60 26.32 -29.02
N ARG A 660 -24.64 25.48 -29.01
CA ARG A 660 -25.77 25.62 -28.08
C ARG A 660 -25.35 25.17 -26.67
N ILE A 661 -24.92 26.09 -25.83
CA ILE A 661 -24.76 25.88 -24.37
C ILE A 661 -25.90 26.63 -23.66
N GLY A 662 -26.31 26.14 -22.49
CA GLY A 662 -27.24 26.86 -21.62
C GLY A 662 -26.70 28.22 -21.17
N ALA A 663 -27.56 29.10 -20.65
CA ALA A 663 -27.14 30.42 -20.18
C ALA A 663 -26.02 30.32 -19.11
N PRO A 664 -25.05 31.26 -19.08
CA PRO A 664 -23.98 31.25 -18.09
C PRO A 664 -24.51 31.23 -16.66
N ILE A 665 -23.88 30.46 -15.77
CA ILE A 665 -24.15 30.48 -14.34
C ILE A 665 -23.28 31.58 -13.72
N HIS A 666 -23.92 32.62 -13.21
CA HIS A 666 -23.24 33.73 -12.52
C HIS A 666 -22.82 33.31 -11.11
N LEU A 667 -21.58 33.62 -10.75
CA LEU A 667 -20.94 33.19 -9.50
C LEU A 667 -20.02 34.29 -8.95
N SER A 668 -20.34 34.79 -7.75
CA SER A 668 -19.36 35.47 -6.92
C SER A 668 -19.00 34.57 -5.73
N VAL A 669 -17.72 34.19 -5.64
CA VAL A 669 -17.19 33.39 -4.52
C VAL A 669 -17.26 34.17 -3.19
N LYS A 670 -17.49 35.49 -3.23
CA LYS A 670 -17.67 36.33 -2.04
C LYS A 670 -19.09 36.26 -1.47
N GLU A 671 -20.06 35.73 -2.22
CA GLU A 671 -21.45 35.53 -1.77
C GLU A 671 -21.66 34.13 -1.19
N ARG A 672 -22.59 34.00 -0.22
CA ARG A 672 -22.64 32.85 0.71
C ARG A 672 -23.37 31.58 0.21
N ASP A 673 -24.02 31.57 -0.95
CA ASP A 673 -24.84 30.41 -1.41
C ASP A 673 -24.26 29.70 -2.65
N LEU A 674 -23.11 29.07 -2.46
CA LEU A 674 -22.35 28.37 -3.52
C LEU A 674 -22.73 26.88 -3.65
N ASN A 675 -23.54 26.32 -2.73
CA ASN A 675 -23.96 24.91 -2.81
C ASN A 675 -24.85 24.63 -4.02
N SER A 676 -25.62 25.64 -4.46
CA SER A 676 -26.49 25.56 -5.63
C SER A 676 -25.74 25.22 -6.93
N ILE A 677 -24.47 25.61 -7.08
CA ILE A 677 -23.70 25.34 -8.30
C ILE A 677 -23.21 23.89 -8.37
N PHE A 678 -22.74 23.34 -7.25
CA PHE A 678 -22.25 21.96 -7.21
C PHE A 678 -23.38 20.96 -7.45
N ILE A 679 -24.60 21.27 -6.95
CA ILE A 679 -25.82 20.52 -7.26
C ILE A 679 -26.10 20.54 -8.77
N ARG A 680 -25.96 21.69 -9.44
CA ARG A 680 -26.14 21.79 -10.90
C ARG A 680 -25.10 20.98 -11.68
N ILE A 681 -23.84 20.98 -11.22
CA ILE A 681 -22.75 20.18 -11.82
C ILE A 681 -23.08 18.69 -11.73
N VAL A 682 -23.49 18.21 -10.54
CA VAL A 682 -23.88 16.81 -10.33
C VAL A 682 -25.14 16.45 -11.14
N ASN A 683 -26.12 17.37 -11.26
CA ASN A 683 -27.30 17.16 -12.08
C ASN A 683 -26.95 17.03 -13.58
N ALA A 684 -25.99 17.82 -14.08
CA ALA A 684 -25.51 17.69 -15.45
C ALA A 684 -24.75 16.37 -15.68
N ALA A 685 -23.97 15.91 -14.70
CA ALA A 685 -23.24 14.65 -14.77
C ALA A 685 -24.18 13.43 -14.72
N THR A 686 -25.25 13.49 -13.93
CA THR A 686 -26.26 12.41 -13.82
C THR A 686 -27.18 12.34 -15.03
N HIS A 687 -27.42 13.47 -15.71
CA HIS A 687 -28.27 13.55 -16.90
C HIS A 687 -27.48 14.03 -18.13
N PRO A 688 -26.46 13.26 -18.58
CA PRO A 688 -25.54 13.72 -19.60
C PRO A 688 -26.20 13.95 -20.97
N HIS A 689 -27.40 13.41 -21.20
CA HIS A 689 -28.15 13.61 -22.44
C HIS A 689 -28.70 15.04 -22.60
N LEU A 690 -28.76 15.84 -21.53
CA LEU A 690 -29.37 17.18 -21.53
C LEU A 690 -28.38 18.32 -21.79
N SER A 691 -27.08 18.12 -21.56
CA SER A 691 -26.09 19.22 -21.47
C SER A 691 -24.81 19.00 -22.30
N VAL A 692 -24.78 18.05 -23.23
CA VAL A 692 -23.62 17.87 -24.13
C VAL A 692 -23.68 18.92 -25.25
N PRO A 693 -22.64 19.76 -25.42
CA PRO A 693 -22.60 20.73 -26.51
C PRO A 693 -22.53 19.98 -27.85
N GLU A 694 -23.40 20.34 -28.79
CA GLU A 694 -23.34 19.85 -30.17
C GLU A 694 -22.67 20.91 -31.06
N THR A 695 -21.57 20.57 -31.72
CA THR A 695 -20.98 21.41 -32.76
C THR A 695 -21.73 21.26 -34.09
N GLU A 696 -21.60 22.23 -35.00
CA GLU A 696 -22.20 22.15 -36.34
C GLU A 696 -21.70 20.93 -37.14
N ILE A 697 -20.43 20.57 -36.98
CA ILE A 697 -19.81 19.40 -37.63
C ILE A 697 -20.40 18.09 -37.06
N GLY A 698 -20.59 18.02 -35.75
CA GLY A 698 -21.23 16.91 -35.06
C GLY A 698 -22.67 16.67 -35.53
N ARG A 699 -23.45 17.75 -35.72
CA ARG A 699 -24.82 17.67 -36.26
C ARG A 699 -24.87 17.10 -37.67
N THR A 700 -23.99 17.55 -38.55
CA THR A 700 -23.92 17.07 -39.94
C THR A 700 -23.55 15.59 -39.99
N LYS A 701 -22.58 15.15 -39.17
CA LYS A 701 -22.22 13.73 -39.04
C LYS A 701 -23.34 12.88 -38.45
N LYS A 702 -24.11 13.39 -37.48
CA LYS A 702 -25.27 12.70 -36.87
C LYS A 702 -26.41 12.55 -37.86
N HIS A 703 -26.72 13.60 -38.62
CA HIS A 703 -27.69 13.55 -39.72
C HIS A 703 -27.27 12.54 -40.79
N TYR A 704 -26.00 12.57 -41.21
CA TYR A 704 -25.45 11.63 -42.17
C TYR A 704 -25.53 10.18 -41.67
N ARG A 705 -25.16 9.89 -40.41
CA ARG A 705 -25.32 8.55 -39.81
C ARG A 705 -26.78 8.11 -39.72
N GLN A 706 -27.71 9.01 -39.37
CA GLN A 706 -29.14 8.70 -39.34
C GLN A 706 -29.68 8.37 -40.73
N LEU A 707 -29.25 9.08 -41.76
CA LEU A 707 -29.56 8.79 -43.16
C LEU A 707 -29.01 7.42 -43.56
N VAL A 708 -27.73 7.14 -43.32
CA VAL A 708 -27.10 5.84 -43.63
C VAL A 708 -27.77 4.68 -42.89
N ASN A 709 -28.09 4.85 -41.61
CA ASN A 709 -28.79 3.82 -40.83
C ASN A 709 -30.22 3.59 -41.35
N ARG A 710 -30.95 4.64 -41.72
CA ARG A 710 -32.27 4.50 -42.37
C ARG A 710 -32.16 3.77 -43.71
N SER A 711 -31.15 4.08 -44.52
CA SER A 711 -30.88 3.38 -45.78
C SER A 711 -30.51 1.91 -45.56
N LEU A 712 -29.66 1.58 -44.56
CA LEU A 712 -29.29 0.20 -44.22
C LEU A 712 -30.50 -0.62 -43.74
N VAL A 713 -31.37 -0.03 -42.92
CA VAL A 713 -32.63 -0.69 -42.50
C VAL A 713 -33.51 -0.98 -43.70
N LEU A 714 -33.70 -0.02 -44.62
CA LEU A 714 -34.48 -0.23 -45.84
C LEU A 714 -33.89 -1.33 -46.73
N VAL A 715 -32.57 -1.37 -46.90
CA VAL A 715 -31.88 -2.44 -47.66
C VAL A 715 -32.11 -3.78 -46.98
N SER A 716 -31.95 -3.88 -45.65
CA SER A 716 -32.13 -5.12 -44.90
C SER A 716 -33.56 -5.68 -44.99
N VAL A 717 -34.57 -4.82 -44.87
CA VAL A 717 -35.98 -5.17 -45.04
C VAL A 717 -36.25 -5.59 -46.48
N GLY A 718 -35.71 -4.88 -47.47
CA GLY A 718 -35.81 -5.23 -48.88
C GLY A 718 -35.22 -6.61 -49.18
N THR A 719 -34.04 -6.94 -48.67
CA THR A 719 -33.44 -8.27 -48.80
C THR A 719 -34.27 -9.36 -48.11
N ALA A 720 -34.80 -9.10 -46.91
CA ALA A 720 -35.64 -10.08 -46.22
C ALA A 720 -36.93 -10.39 -47.00
N VAL A 721 -37.59 -9.36 -47.53
CA VAL A 721 -38.79 -9.50 -48.37
C VAL A 721 -38.47 -10.25 -49.66
N ALA A 722 -37.33 -9.95 -50.31
CA ALA A 722 -36.91 -10.65 -51.52
C ALA A 722 -36.60 -12.14 -51.26
N VAL A 723 -35.96 -12.46 -50.14
CA VAL A 723 -35.67 -13.85 -49.74
C VAL A 723 -36.96 -14.62 -49.44
N VAL A 724 -37.87 -14.02 -48.67
CA VAL A 724 -39.18 -14.64 -48.37
C VAL A 724 -40.01 -14.80 -49.65
N GLY A 725 -40.02 -13.80 -50.53
CA GLY A 725 -40.69 -13.86 -51.82
C GLY A 725 -40.13 -14.94 -52.73
N LEU A 726 -38.80 -15.07 -52.80
CA LEU A 726 -38.14 -16.12 -53.58
C LEU A 726 -38.41 -17.52 -53.00
N ALA A 727 -38.43 -17.66 -51.68
CA ALA A 727 -38.78 -18.91 -51.01
C ALA A 727 -40.24 -19.31 -51.26
N ALA A 728 -41.17 -18.35 -51.15
CA ALA A 728 -42.58 -18.55 -51.45
C ALA A 728 -42.81 -18.90 -52.92
N TYR A 729 -42.12 -18.22 -53.85
CA TYR A 729 -42.17 -18.52 -55.27
C TYR A 729 -41.63 -19.92 -55.58
N ARG A 730 -40.49 -20.32 -54.98
CA ARG A 730 -39.95 -21.68 -55.12
C ARG A 730 -40.90 -22.74 -54.57
N ALA A 731 -41.55 -22.48 -53.44
CA ALA A 731 -42.55 -23.39 -52.87
C ALA A 731 -43.80 -23.51 -53.76
N TYR A 732 -44.25 -22.39 -54.35
CA TYR A 732 -45.36 -22.38 -55.31
C TYR A 732 -45.00 -23.11 -56.61
N ALA A 733 -43.82 -22.86 -57.18
CA ALA A 733 -43.34 -23.53 -58.38
C ALA A 733 -43.16 -25.04 -58.16
N ALA A 734 -42.66 -25.45 -56.99
CA ALA A 734 -42.56 -26.85 -56.61
C ALA A 734 -43.96 -27.52 -56.57
N ARG A 735 -44.95 -26.89 -55.92
CA ARG A 735 -46.34 -27.39 -55.87
C ARG A 735 -46.99 -27.47 -57.25
N LYS A 736 -46.73 -26.51 -58.13
CA LYS A 736 -47.26 -26.52 -59.51
C LYS A 736 -46.65 -27.65 -60.35
N ASN A 737 -45.36 -27.91 -60.20
CA ASN A 737 -44.69 -29.01 -60.90
C ASN A 737 -45.03 -30.41 -60.33
N SER A 738 -45.64 -30.49 -59.15
CA SER A 738 -46.17 -31.74 -58.57
C SER A 738 -47.62 -32.05 -58.98
N ALA A 739 -48.29 -31.12 -59.68
CA ALA A 739 -49.71 -31.19 -60.02
C ALA A 739 -49.97 -31.43 -61.52
N ASN A 740 -48.91 -31.62 -62.31
CA ASN A 740 -48.90 -32.18 -63.67
C ASN A 740 -48.14 -33.51 -63.63
#